data_AF-A0A9D9MW28-F1
#
_entry.id   AF-A0A9D9MW28-F1
#
_cell.length_a   1.000
_cell.length_b   1.000
_cell.length_c   1.000
_cell.angle_alpha   90.00
_cell.angle_beta   90.00
_cell.angle_gamma   90.00
#
_symmetry.space_group_name_H-M   'P 1'
#
loop_
_entity.id
_entity.type
_entity.pdbx_description
1 polymer ?
#
loop_
_entity_poly.entity_id
_entity_poly.type
_entity_poly.pdbx_seq_one_letter_code
_entity_poly.pdbx_strand_id
1 'polypeptide(L)'
;MSRLVIFLLFFGFQSMAIGQTPVLVALEGTVQDFVSGQKLFGATVNVIQNGVSVSRVVSDNKGYYYVSAKVNPAQIVAVVVANPGYMTKKLSFDLKTIVPKANATNGVKLIDQLPLQLYVVRPNVDLAFTKETYAEKFVWDQVIYKAIPDAQVKADMDKKVRELYKIAKDKERTISCVAAADLAVSRKEYEKAVLYYDSALVVAPADAAITQKRKSVQTIIEINENEAKRKKEFDKLKGEGDAAFTASNWTLAEQKYKLADQQIPKDAYIVARLAKITENVNADKQNAANKAQYDKTMASANTLFIGKKYDEAIAKYNEAIKLQSNQKDVVLKEISKIQAIKEDNANELEVKKQLKSASDLYAQKKYDQSIDMYKKAELNIAKFKKQTLIDQYSKELQNGMKKVTDWKNSQDQIYKDQLAKANENFLKGPQFYAVAKNILNSDPMKSRQNEPSVIELKDKISKMEAYYAQRKAAYATVKAKNNAQGLKELKAVQVVATTNTRSLPATELAQLQKSIDSLTTITAPAVVKTAPSVKEDVFVGTQLKAPGERTNGTPEQAFNDLNKTSQQKAERPQEQLQEIKNVFDYQNHFNETMSAVQQESTDQNMESFKSEQTIIERKNQVAADQRQGDLQNELQKNEVAVTTRNKTQEEKQSQNAENISTWKDAKDVSNANEQKASDKLQESELSRSNRLSNEEAVRAEKLKKQEEKDLSAQEKMKTNYEVSVSKRENENAVNQDQQYEQIEKIAASKVELTNAPNNLKDEDGVLFPKNAMTERTYTVKNSQGFVTTVIVRRVVVDKNGYGVVFEQTTKEDGVNNFTRNGQIITDYIWFNESTGANVIEK
;
A
#
# COMPACT_ATOMS: atom_id res chain seq x y z
N MET A 1 -60.74 -2.32 -129.01
CA MET A 1 -59.70 -2.83 -129.93
C MET A 1 -58.91 -3.86 -129.11
N SER A 2 -58.92 -5.17 -129.38
CA SER A 2 -58.60 -5.94 -130.61
C SER A 2 -57.10 -6.32 -130.68
N ARG A 3 -56.82 -7.61 -130.96
CA ARG A 3 -55.52 -8.33 -131.06
C ARG A 3 -54.88 -8.81 -129.74
N LEU A 4 -54.16 -9.94 -129.70
CA LEU A 4 -54.27 -11.20 -130.49
C LEU A 4 -53.55 -12.35 -129.74
N VAL A 5 -54.08 -13.56 -129.89
CA VAL A 5 -53.53 -14.91 -129.61
C VAL A 5 -52.00 -15.05 -129.61
N ILE A 6 -51.47 -15.77 -128.61
CA ILE A 6 -50.56 -16.93 -128.78
C ILE A 6 -50.95 -18.00 -127.75
N PHE A 7 -51.00 -19.26 -128.17
CA PHE A 7 -51.38 -20.41 -127.34
C PHE A 7 -50.18 -21.37 -127.33
N LEU A 8 -49.64 -21.71 -126.15
CA LEU A 8 -48.46 -22.57 -126.05
C LEU A 8 -48.64 -23.57 -124.91
N LEU A 9 -48.84 -24.84 -125.29
CA LEU A 9 -49.04 -25.97 -124.38
C LEU A 9 -47.69 -26.39 -123.78
N PHE A 10 -47.56 -26.27 -122.46
CA PHE A 10 -46.47 -26.90 -121.70
C PHE A 10 -47.06 -27.92 -120.73
N PHE A 11 -46.67 -29.19 -120.88
CA PHE A 11 -47.16 -30.29 -120.04
C PHE A 11 -46.49 -30.26 -118.66
N GLY A 12 -47.20 -29.74 -117.66
CA GLY A 12 -46.77 -29.77 -116.26
C GLY A 12 -47.08 -31.12 -115.61
N PHE A 13 -46.11 -32.05 -115.59
CA PHE A 13 -46.21 -33.28 -114.80
C PHE A 13 -46.18 -32.94 -113.30
N GLN A 14 -47.35 -32.93 -112.65
CA GLN A 14 -47.48 -32.85 -111.19
C GLN A 14 -47.20 -34.22 -110.58
N SER A 15 -46.07 -34.37 -109.89
CA SER A 15 -45.74 -35.59 -109.13
C SER A 15 -46.53 -35.65 -107.83
N MET A 16 -47.50 -36.57 -107.75
CA MET A 16 -48.23 -36.84 -106.50
C MET A 16 -47.32 -37.49 -105.46
N ALA A 17 -46.88 -36.72 -104.47
CA ALA A 17 -46.24 -37.25 -103.28
C ALA A 17 -47.29 -37.85 -102.34
N ILE A 18 -47.34 -39.19 -102.24
CA ILE A 18 -48.23 -39.90 -101.33
C ILE A 18 -47.68 -39.74 -99.89
N GLY A 19 -48.28 -38.84 -99.11
CA GLY A 19 -47.99 -38.70 -97.69
C GLY A 19 -48.55 -39.88 -96.88
N GLN A 20 -47.77 -40.38 -95.91
CA GLN A 20 -48.27 -41.34 -94.91
C GLN A 20 -49.44 -40.72 -94.12
N THR A 21 -50.47 -41.51 -93.83
CA THR A 21 -51.61 -41.08 -93.01
C THR A 21 -51.18 -40.78 -91.57
N PRO A 22 -51.68 -39.70 -90.92
CA PRO A 22 -51.34 -39.40 -89.54
C PRO A 22 -51.70 -40.52 -88.56
N VAL A 23 -50.74 -40.90 -87.72
CA VAL A 23 -50.86 -41.98 -86.74
C VAL A 23 -51.19 -41.39 -85.37
N LEU A 24 -52.19 -41.93 -84.68
CA LEU A 24 -52.41 -41.65 -83.26
C LEU A 24 -51.35 -42.40 -82.45
N VAL A 25 -50.47 -41.68 -81.76
CA VAL A 25 -49.43 -42.23 -80.87
C VAL A 25 -49.71 -41.84 -79.42
N ALA A 26 -49.24 -42.65 -78.48
CA ALA A 26 -49.38 -42.40 -77.04
C ALA A 26 -48.07 -42.64 -76.28
N LEU A 27 -47.86 -41.84 -75.23
CA LEU A 27 -46.73 -41.90 -74.30
C LEU A 27 -47.25 -41.75 -72.86
N GLU A 28 -46.70 -42.52 -71.94
CA GLU A 28 -46.99 -42.41 -70.52
C GLU A 28 -45.76 -42.71 -69.66
N GLY A 29 -45.78 -42.27 -68.41
CA GLY A 29 -44.68 -42.47 -67.47
C GLY A 29 -44.78 -41.49 -66.31
N THR A 30 -43.63 -41.16 -65.69
CA THR A 30 -43.57 -40.16 -64.61
C THR A 30 -42.50 -39.11 -64.85
N VAL A 31 -42.81 -37.84 -64.59
CA VAL A 31 -41.82 -36.76 -64.48
C VAL A 31 -41.22 -36.75 -63.08
N GLN A 32 -39.89 -36.63 -62.98
CA GLN A 32 -39.17 -36.66 -61.71
C GLN A 32 -37.86 -35.86 -61.75
N ASP A 33 -37.32 -35.51 -60.58
CA ASP A 33 -35.97 -34.98 -60.43
C ASP A 33 -34.91 -36.04 -60.81
N PHE A 34 -33.81 -35.60 -61.44
CA PHE A 34 -32.71 -36.45 -61.89
C PHE A 34 -31.71 -36.85 -60.78
N VAL A 35 -31.66 -36.11 -59.68
CA VAL A 35 -30.73 -36.30 -58.55
C VAL A 35 -31.43 -36.90 -57.34
N SER A 36 -32.58 -36.36 -56.92
CA SER A 36 -33.34 -36.87 -55.76
C SER A 36 -34.35 -37.96 -56.13
N GLY A 37 -34.78 -38.03 -57.40
CA GLY A 37 -35.84 -38.95 -57.84
C GLY A 37 -37.26 -38.54 -57.45
N GLN A 38 -37.42 -37.40 -56.76
CA GLN A 38 -38.70 -36.83 -56.35
C GLN A 38 -39.65 -36.66 -57.55
N LYS A 39 -40.91 -37.08 -57.40
CA LYS A 39 -41.92 -36.95 -58.44
C LYS A 39 -42.38 -35.49 -58.57
N LEU A 40 -42.50 -35.01 -59.81
CA LEU A 40 -42.76 -33.60 -60.08
C LEU A 40 -44.22 -33.40 -60.53
N PHE A 41 -45.02 -32.79 -59.66
CA PHE A 41 -46.36 -32.27 -59.98
C PHE A 41 -46.25 -31.03 -60.87
N GLY A 42 -47.24 -30.79 -61.74
CA GLY A 42 -47.33 -29.54 -62.50
C GLY A 42 -46.40 -29.46 -63.74
N ALA A 43 -45.60 -30.49 -64.00
CA ALA A 43 -44.68 -30.50 -65.12
C ALA A 43 -45.43 -30.67 -66.44
N THR A 44 -45.25 -29.73 -67.35
CA THR A 44 -45.88 -29.75 -68.67
C THR A 44 -45.13 -30.69 -69.61
N VAL A 45 -45.84 -31.68 -70.16
CA VAL A 45 -45.36 -32.56 -71.22
C VAL A 45 -46.03 -32.16 -72.53
N ASN A 46 -45.24 -31.65 -73.48
CA ASN A 46 -45.70 -31.08 -74.74
C ASN A 46 -45.15 -31.88 -75.93
N VAL A 47 -46.03 -32.47 -76.72
CA VAL A 47 -45.68 -33.14 -77.98
C VAL A 47 -45.68 -32.10 -79.09
N ILE A 48 -44.56 -31.97 -79.79
CA ILE A 48 -44.28 -30.96 -80.81
C ILE A 48 -43.91 -31.66 -82.13
N GLN A 49 -44.50 -31.22 -83.23
CA GLN A 49 -44.11 -31.63 -84.58
C GLN A 49 -44.02 -30.40 -85.48
N ASN A 50 -42.95 -30.32 -86.29
CA ASN A 50 -42.63 -29.16 -87.14
C ASN A 50 -42.70 -27.80 -86.40
N GLY A 51 -42.25 -27.76 -85.14
CA GLY A 51 -42.30 -26.58 -84.27
C GLY A 51 -43.66 -26.28 -83.62
N VAL A 52 -44.74 -26.95 -84.03
CA VAL A 52 -46.10 -26.74 -83.52
C VAL A 52 -46.43 -27.72 -82.40
N SER A 53 -47.04 -27.23 -81.33
CA SER A 53 -47.58 -28.04 -80.22
C SER A 53 -48.82 -28.81 -80.72
N VAL A 54 -48.71 -30.13 -80.84
CA VAL A 54 -49.79 -31.03 -81.35
C VAL A 54 -50.54 -31.77 -80.24
N SER A 55 -49.97 -31.84 -79.03
CA SER A 55 -50.67 -32.27 -77.82
C SER A 55 -49.93 -31.77 -76.57
N ARG A 56 -50.64 -31.57 -75.46
CA ARG A 56 -50.05 -31.09 -74.20
C ARG A 56 -50.85 -31.61 -73.01
N VAL A 57 -50.13 -32.08 -72.00
CA VAL A 57 -50.67 -32.45 -70.68
C VAL A 57 -49.77 -31.93 -69.56
N VAL A 58 -50.23 -32.10 -68.33
CA VAL A 58 -49.53 -31.74 -67.09
C VAL A 58 -49.46 -33.00 -66.20
N SER A 59 -48.37 -33.20 -65.48
CA SER A 59 -48.22 -34.32 -64.57
C SER A 59 -49.05 -34.19 -63.28
N ASP A 60 -49.54 -35.32 -62.77
CA ASP A 60 -50.32 -35.39 -61.53
C ASP A 60 -49.44 -35.30 -60.26
N ASN A 61 -50.05 -35.40 -59.07
CA ASN A 61 -49.33 -35.31 -57.79
C ASN A 61 -48.41 -36.50 -57.47
N LYS A 62 -48.40 -37.55 -58.31
CA LYS A 62 -47.44 -38.67 -58.31
C LYS A 62 -46.43 -38.53 -59.45
N GLY A 63 -46.44 -37.39 -60.14
CA GLY A 63 -45.65 -37.09 -61.34
C GLY A 63 -46.10 -37.85 -62.58
N TYR A 64 -47.17 -38.64 -62.53
CA TYR A 64 -47.62 -39.44 -63.67
C TYR A 64 -48.19 -38.55 -64.78
N TYR A 65 -47.96 -38.95 -66.03
CA TYR A 65 -48.57 -38.34 -67.20
C TYR A 65 -48.98 -39.40 -68.22
N TYR A 66 -50.01 -39.09 -69.00
CA TYR A 66 -50.41 -39.78 -70.21
C TYR A 66 -50.65 -38.72 -71.29
N VAL A 67 -50.02 -38.84 -72.47
CA VAL A 67 -50.21 -37.91 -73.59
C VAL A 67 -50.37 -38.67 -74.90
N SER A 68 -51.36 -38.28 -75.70
CA SER A 68 -51.58 -38.83 -77.04
C SER A 68 -51.70 -37.71 -78.08
N ALA A 69 -51.22 -37.98 -79.30
CA ALA A 69 -51.21 -37.02 -80.41
C ALA A 69 -51.39 -37.74 -81.75
N LYS A 70 -52.05 -37.10 -82.72
CA LYS A 70 -51.98 -37.53 -84.13
C LYS A 70 -50.75 -36.87 -84.77
N VAL A 71 -49.83 -37.69 -85.30
CA VAL A 71 -48.54 -37.24 -85.84
C VAL A 71 -48.32 -37.80 -87.25
N ASN A 72 -47.64 -37.04 -88.10
CA ASN A 72 -47.12 -37.51 -89.38
C ASN A 72 -45.81 -38.29 -89.13
N PRO A 73 -45.71 -39.60 -89.41
CA PRO A 73 -44.50 -40.36 -89.07
C PRO A 73 -43.26 -40.00 -89.89
N ALA A 74 -43.43 -39.39 -91.06
CA ALA A 74 -42.32 -38.92 -91.89
C ALA A 74 -41.51 -37.76 -91.25
N GLN A 75 -42.03 -37.17 -90.17
CA GLN A 75 -41.39 -36.07 -89.44
C GLN A 75 -41.05 -36.49 -88.00
N ILE A 76 -39.88 -36.06 -87.51
CA ILE A 76 -39.48 -36.28 -86.11
C ILE A 76 -40.53 -35.66 -85.17
N VAL A 77 -40.95 -36.44 -84.17
CA VAL A 77 -41.80 -35.98 -83.07
C VAL A 77 -40.90 -35.59 -81.91
N ALA A 78 -40.95 -34.35 -81.48
CA ALA A 78 -40.25 -33.89 -80.28
C ALA A 78 -41.19 -33.96 -79.07
N VAL A 79 -40.67 -34.41 -77.92
CA VAL A 79 -41.35 -34.27 -76.63
C VAL A 79 -40.55 -33.26 -75.82
N VAL A 80 -41.20 -32.18 -75.41
CA VAL A 80 -40.60 -31.08 -74.67
C VAL A 80 -41.25 -31.01 -73.29
N VAL A 81 -40.42 -31.09 -72.26
CA VAL A 81 -40.84 -31.24 -70.87
C VAL A 81 -40.33 -30.05 -70.07
N ALA A 82 -41.22 -29.36 -69.37
CA ALA A 82 -40.87 -28.17 -68.60
C ALA A 82 -41.57 -28.16 -67.22
N ASN A 83 -40.83 -27.79 -66.18
CA ASN A 83 -41.34 -27.57 -64.84
C ASN A 83 -40.67 -26.31 -64.24
N PRO A 84 -41.35 -25.47 -63.45
CA PRO A 84 -40.69 -24.35 -62.75
C PRO A 84 -39.51 -24.84 -61.89
N GLY A 85 -38.39 -24.12 -61.91
CA GLY A 85 -37.14 -24.54 -61.24
C GLY A 85 -36.32 -25.59 -61.99
N TYR A 86 -36.81 -26.12 -63.13
CA TYR A 86 -36.12 -27.15 -63.93
C TYR A 86 -35.75 -26.68 -65.33
N MET A 87 -34.66 -27.22 -65.85
CA MET A 87 -34.28 -27.06 -67.25
C MET A 87 -35.25 -27.81 -68.16
N THR A 88 -35.67 -27.14 -69.24
CA THR A 88 -36.53 -27.73 -70.27
C THR A 88 -35.83 -28.90 -70.96
N LYS A 89 -36.35 -30.12 -70.80
CA LYS A 89 -35.79 -31.32 -71.45
C LYS A 89 -36.44 -31.54 -72.80
N LYS A 90 -35.63 -31.74 -73.85
CA LYS A 90 -36.09 -32.12 -75.20
C LYS A 90 -35.74 -33.60 -75.46
N LEU A 91 -36.70 -34.36 -75.97
CA LEU A 91 -36.55 -35.75 -76.42
C LEU A 91 -37.01 -35.84 -77.88
N SER A 92 -36.43 -36.71 -78.70
CA SER A 92 -36.83 -36.89 -80.11
C SER A 92 -37.20 -38.33 -80.44
N PHE A 93 -38.31 -38.53 -81.16
CA PHE A 93 -38.78 -39.81 -81.67
C PHE A 93 -38.76 -39.79 -83.21
N ASP A 94 -37.96 -40.66 -83.82
CA ASP A 94 -38.00 -40.93 -85.25
C ASP A 94 -38.96 -42.11 -85.51
N LEU A 95 -40.06 -41.83 -86.22
CA LEU A 95 -41.18 -42.76 -86.40
C LEU A 95 -41.38 -43.21 -87.85
N LYS A 96 -40.47 -42.90 -88.79
CA LYS A 96 -40.65 -43.12 -90.25
C LYS A 96 -41.06 -44.54 -90.65
N THR A 97 -40.63 -45.51 -89.86
CA THR A 97 -40.83 -46.97 -90.04
C THR A 97 -42.15 -47.50 -89.43
N ILE A 98 -42.97 -46.65 -88.80
CA ILE A 98 -44.18 -47.09 -88.10
C ILE A 98 -45.29 -47.53 -89.05
N VAL A 99 -45.82 -48.73 -88.81
CA VAL A 99 -47.04 -49.23 -89.45
C VAL A 99 -48.04 -49.58 -88.36
N PRO A 100 -49.14 -48.81 -88.20
CA PRO A 100 -50.19 -49.10 -87.23
C PRO A 100 -50.83 -50.47 -87.47
N LYS A 101 -51.20 -51.16 -86.39
CA LYS A 101 -52.06 -52.36 -86.48
C LYS A 101 -53.48 -51.94 -86.89
N ALA A 102 -54.14 -52.75 -87.72
CA ALA A 102 -55.55 -52.55 -88.02
C ALA A 102 -56.37 -52.52 -86.72
N ASN A 103 -57.38 -51.64 -86.67
CA ASN A 103 -58.27 -51.45 -85.52
C ASN A 103 -57.60 -50.96 -84.22
N ALA A 104 -56.45 -50.26 -84.29
CA ALA A 104 -55.81 -49.62 -83.13
C ALA A 104 -56.55 -48.36 -82.63
N THR A 105 -57.78 -48.50 -82.13
CA THR A 105 -58.64 -47.41 -81.62
C THR A 105 -58.00 -46.55 -80.54
N ASN A 106 -57.14 -47.14 -79.69
CA ASN A 106 -56.48 -46.44 -78.59
C ASN A 106 -55.10 -45.86 -78.96
N GLY A 107 -54.72 -45.90 -80.25
CA GLY A 107 -53.43 -45.45 -80.75
C GLY A 107 -52.27 -46.41 -80.51
N VAL A 108 -51.09 -46.05 -81.02
CA VAL A 108 -49.85 -46.80 -80.86
C VAL A 108 -49.09 -46.27 -79.64
N LYS A 109 -49.05 -47.07 -78.57
CA LYS A 109 -48.21 -46.79 -77.39
C LYS A 109 -46.74 -46.93 -77.78
N LEU A 110 -45.97 -45.85 -77.71
CA LEU A 110 -44.59 -45.83 -78.24
C LEU A 110 -43.60 -46.58 -77.32
N ILE A 111 -43.82 -46.58 -76.01
CA ILE A 111 -42.98 -47.26 -75.01
C ILE A 111 -43.84 -47.57 -73.77
N ASP A 112 -43.51 -48.63 -73.02
CA ASP A 112 -44.36 -49.10 -71.91
C ASP A 112 -44.49 -48.09 -70.77
N GLN A 113 -43.36 -47.46 -70.41
CA GLN A 113 -43.21 -46.37 -69.44
C GLN A 113 -42.01 -45.52 -69.84
N LEU A 114 -42.14 -44.19 -69.76
CA LEU A 114 -41.06 -43.23 -70.04
C LEU A 114 -40.82 -42.32 -68.83
N PRO A 115 -39.84 -42.63 -67.97
CA PRO A 115 -39.50 -41.81 -66.80
C PRO A 115 -38.72 -40.55 -67.21
N LEU A 116 -39.39 -39.40 -67.22
CA LEU A 116 -38.85 -38.10 -67.64
C LEU A 116 -38.06 -37.46 -66.49
N GLN A 117 -36.76 -37.73 -66.44
CA GLN A 117 -35.84 -37.19 -65.44
C GLN A 117 -35.39 -35.76 -65.81
N LEU A 118 -35.81 -34.75 -65.06
CA LEU A 118 -35.49 -33.33 -65.28
C LEU A 118 -34.27 -32.87 -64.47
N TYR A 119 -33.50 -31.95 -65.06
CA TYR A 119 -32.32 -31.35 -64.44
C TYR A 119 -32.70 -30.05 -63.72
N VAL A 120 -32.61 -30.01 -62.39
CA VAL A 120 -32.89 -28.82 -61.58
C VAL A 120 -31.92 -27.67 -61.91
N VAL A 121 -32.43 -26.44 -61.98
CA VAL A 121 -31.60 -25.24 -62.14
C VAL A 121 -30.88 -24.98 -60.82
N ARG A 122 -29.56 -24.83 -60.86
CA ARG A 122 -28.74 -24.52 -59.68
C ARG A 122 -27.93 -23.23 -59.91
N PRO A 123 -27.70 -22.41 -58.87
CA PRO A 123 -26.70 -21.35 -58.92
C PRO A 123 -25.36 -21.89 -59.42
N ASN A 124 -24.62 -21.07 -60.16
CA ASN A 124 -23.26 -21.38 -60.64
C ASN A 124 -23.12 -22.61 -61.58
N VAL A 125 -24.22 -23.22 -62.05
CA VAL A 125 -24.20 -24.36 -62.99
C VAL A 125 -24.79 -23.94 -64.34
N ASP A 126 -23.95 -23.86 -65.38
CA ASP A 126 -24.45 -23.67 -66.75
C ASP A 126 -24.98 -24.97 -67.35
N LEU A 127 -26.29 -25.04 -67.54
CA LEU A 127 -26.98 -26.12 -68.24
C LEU A 127 -27.55 -25.68 -69.60
N ALA A 128 -27.22 -24.49 -70.12
CA ALA A 128 -27.86 -23.91 -71.32
C ALA A 128 -27.81 -24.85 -72.55
N PHE A 129 -26.76 -25.65 -72.69
CA PHE A 129 -26.61 -26.67 -73.74
C PHE A 129 -27.78 -27.69 -73.80
N THR A 130 -28.47 -27.94 -72.68
CA THR A 130 -29.64 -28.83 -72.62
C THR A 130 -30.86 -28.28 -73.35
N LYS A 131 -30.92 -26.96 -73.59
CA LYS A 131 -31.98 -26.33 -74.38
C LYS A 131 -31.81 -26.61 -75.89
N GLU A 132 -30.58 -26.66 -76.38
CA GLU A 132 -30.30 -26.79 -77.82
C GLU A 132 -29.98 -28.23 -78.27
N THR A 133 -30.08 -29.20 -77.37
CA THR A 133 -29.81 -30.61 -77.66
C THR A 133 -30.96 -31.50 -77.22
N TYR A 134 -31.15 -32.63 -77.92
CA TYR A 134 -32.01 -33.70 -77.44
C TYR A 134 -31.28 -34.50 -76.36
N ALA A 135 -31.80 -34.48 -75.14
CA ALA A 135 -31.23 -35.19 -74.00
C ALA A 135 -31.44 -36.71 -74.07
N GLU A 136 -32.48 -37.15 -74.80
CA GLU A 136 -32.78 -38.55 -75.08
C GLU A 136 -33.31 -38.65 -76.52
N LYS A 137 -32.91 -39.68 -77.26
CA LYS A 137 -33.39 -39.95 -78.63
C LYS A 137 -33.99 -41.35 -78.69
N PHE A 138 -34.99 -41.52 -79.54
CA PHE A 138 -35.71 -42.77 -79.73
C PHE A 138 -35.93 -43.03 -81.22
N VAL A 139 -35.78 -44.29 -81.64
CA VAL A 139 -36.05 -44.75 -83.01
C VAL A 139 -37.10 -45.85 -82.96
N TRP A 140 -38.11 -45.78 -83.83
CA TRP A 140 -39.15 -46.79 -83.90
C TRP A 140 -38.66 -48.12 -84.48
N ASP A 141 -38.77 -49.18 -83.68
CA ASP A 141 -38.60 -50.56 -84.11
C ASP A 141 -39.98 -51.22 -84.33
N GLN A 142 -40.25 -51.56 -85.58
CA GLN A 142 -41.52 -52.15 -86.03
C GLN A 142 -41.66 -53.63 -85.66
N VAL A 143 -40.55 -54.34 -85.37
CA VAL A 143 -40.54 -55.78 -85.03
C VAL A 143 -40.98 -55.98 -83.58
N ILE A 144 -40.38 -55.24 -82.65
CA ILE A 144 -40.80 -55.26 -81.22
C ILE A 144 -42.00 -54.35 -80.95
N TYR A 145 -42.37 -53.51 -81.92
CA TYR A 145 -43.49 -52.56 -81.88
C TYR A 145 -43.33 -51.48 -80.78
N LYS A 146 -42.11 -50.95 -80.61
CA LYS A 146 -41.74 -49.93 -79.61
C LYS A 146 -40.64 -48.99 -80.12
N ALA A 147 -40.54 -47.81 -79.53
CA ALA A 147 -39.46 -46.87 -79.76
C ALA A 147 -38.27 -47.19 -78.84
N ILE A 148 -37.13 -47.56 -79.42
CA ILE A 148 -35.89 -47.90 -78.71
C ILE A 148 -35.11 -46.63 -78.35
N PRO A 149 -34.68 -46.46 -77.08
CA PRO A 149 -33.82 -45.34 -76.67
C PRO A 149 -32.37 -45.50 -77.14
N ASP A 150 -31.78 -44.39 -77.57
CA ASP A 150 -30.35 -44.18 -77.64
C ASP A 150 -29.79 -44.02 -76.21
N ALA A 151 -29.38 -45.14 -75.63
CA ALA A 151 -28.88 -45.19 -74.27
C ALA A 151 -27.57 -44.38 -74.09
N GLN A 152 -26.75 -44.23 -75.14
CA GLN A 152 -25.51 -43.47 -75.06
C GLN A 152 -25.79 -41.97 -74.96
N VAL A 153 -26.67 -41.42 -75.80
CA VAL A 153 -27.04 -39.99 -75.73
C VAL A 153 -27.57 -39.63 -74.34
N LYS A 154 -28.41 -40.49 -73.73
CA LYS A 154 -28.88 -40.28 -72.35
C LYS A 154 -27.72 -40.33 -71.35
N ALA A 155 -26.84 -41.33 -71.45
CA ALA A 155 -25.72 -41.52 -70.53
C ALA A 155 -24.71 -40.36 -70.57
N ASP A 156 -24.34 -39.88 -71.76
CA ASP A 156 -23.40 -38.77 -71.93
C ASP A 156 -24.00 -37.43 -71.44
N MET A 157 -25.30 -37.20 -71.70
CA MET A 157 -26.04 -36.05 -71.17
C MET A 157 -26.09 -36.07 -69.64
N ASP A 158 -26.54 -37.20 -69.06
CA ASP A 158 -26.68 -37.39 -67.62
C ASP A 158 -25.32 -37.30 -66.90
N LYS A 159 -24.25 -37.87 -67.49
CA LYS A 159 -22.88 -37.76 -66.98
C LYS A 159 -22.43 -36.30 -66.90
N LYS A 160 -22.57 -35.54 -68.00
CA LYS A 160 -22.16 -34.13 -68.07
C LYS A 160 -22.90 -33.27 -67.05
N VAL A 161 -24.19 -33.50 -66.84
CA VAL A 161 -24.98 -32.79 -65.81
C VAL A 161 -24.49 -33.15 -64.40
N ARG A 162 -24.23 -34.43 -64.09
CA ARG A 162 -23.68 -34.84 -62.77
C ARG A 162 -22.29 -34.26 -62.50
N GLU A 163 -21.45 -34.18 -63.51
CA GLU A 163 -20.11 -33.59 -63.41
C GLU A 163 -20.16 -32.09 -63.11
N LEU A 164 -21.01 -31.33 -63.82
CA LEU A 164 -21.22 -29.89 -63.56
C LEU A 164 -21.85 -29.62 -62.18
N TYR A 165 -22.82 -30.43 -61.74
CA TYR A 165 -23.36 -30.35 -60.37
C TYR A 165 -22.31 -30.66 -59.30
N LYS A 166 -21.40 -31.62 -59.55
CA LYS A 166 -20.30 -31.92 -58.64
C LYS A 166 -19.34 -30.73 -58.55
N ILE A 167 -18.89 -30.20 -59.69
CA ILE A 167 -17.96 -29.06 -59.74
C ILE A 167 -18.50 -27.85 -58.97
N ALA A 168 -19.79 -27.51 -59.12
CA ALA A 168 -20.39 -26.42 -58.36
C ALA A 168 -20.45 -26.69 -56.85
N LYS A 169 -20.89 -27.89 -56.43
CA LYS A 169 -20.93 -28.28 -55.00
C LYS A 169 -19.53 -28.28 -54.36
N ASP A 170 -18.54 -28.79 -55.08
CA ASP A 170 -17.15 -28.86 -54.62
C ASP A 170 -16.52 -27.46 -54.54
N LYS A 171 -16.85 -26.55 -55.47
CA LYS A 171 -16.49 -25.13 -55.40
C LYS A 171 -17.14 -24.41 -54.21
N GLU A 172 -18.44 -24.58 -53.99
CA GLU A 172 -19.16 -23.98 -52.86
C GLU A 172 -18.63 -24.48 -51.51
N ARG A 173 -18.35 -25.78 -51.38
CA ARG A 173 -17.68 -26.36 -50.22
C ARG A 173 -16.29 -25.77 -50.00
N THR A 174 -15.50 -25.61 -51.06
CA THR A 174 -14.16 -25.01 -51.00
C THR A 174 -14.24 -23.56 -50.48
N ILE A 175 -15.15 -22.75 -51.02
CA ILE A 175 -15.40 -21.37 -50.57
C ILE A 175 -15.79 -21.33 -49.09
N SER A 176 -16.72 -22.20 -48.66
CA SER A 176 -17.16 -22.26 -47.26
C SER A 176 -16.03 -22.67 -46.30
N CYS A 177 -15.18 -23.63 -46.68
CA CYS A 177 -14.04 -24.06 -45.86
C CYS A 177 -12.96 -22.97 -45.78
N VAL A 178 -12.66 -22.27 -46.88
CA VAL A 178 -11.71 -21.14 -46.89
C VAL A 178 -12.23 -19.98 -46.04
N ALA A 179 -13.52 -19.62 -46.14
CA ALA A 179 -14.12 -18.56 -45.31
C ALA A 179 -14.09 -18.90 -43.81
N ALA A 180 -14.33 -20.16 -43.44
CA ALA A 180 -14.19 -20.63 -42.06
C ALA A 180 -12.73 -20.59 -41.57
N ALA A 181 -11.77 -20.90 -42.44
CA ALA A 181 -10.35 -20.81 -42.15
C ALA A 181 -9.88 -19.37 -41.95
N ASP A 182 -10.23 -18.45 -42.87
CA ASP A 182 -9.93 -17.01 -42.77
C ASP A 182 -10.53 -16.41 -41.48
N LEU A 183 -11.77 -16.78 -41.13
CA LEU A 183 -12.40 -16.38 -39.88
C LEU A 183 -11.62 -16.90 -38.65
N ALA A 184 -11.19 -18.16 -38.65
CA ALA A 184 -10.39 -18.72 -37.58
C ALA A 184 -9.02 -18.01 -37.45
N VAL A 185 -8.35 -17.66 -38.56
CA VAL A 185 -7.13 -16.82 -38.54
C VAL A 185 -7.40 -15.46 -37.91
N SER A 186 -8.50 -14.79 -38.27
CA SER A 186 -8.85 -13.47 -37.72
C SER A 186 -9.06 -13.48 -36.20
N ARG A 187 -9.43 -14.63 -35.64
CA ARG A 187 -9.63 -14.86 -34.21
C ARG A 187 -8.41 -15.45 -33.50
N LYS A 188 -7.32 -15.70 -34.23
CA LYS A 188 -6.11 -16.41 -33.75
C LYS A 188 -6.35 -17.88 -33.35
N GLU A 189 -7.43 -18.49 -33.85
CA GLU A 189 -7.74 -19.91 -33.69
C GLU A 189 -6.95 -20.75 -34.74
N TYR A 190 -5.61 -20.61 -34.74
CA TYR A 190 -4.74 -21.01 -35.85
C TYR A 190 -4.80 -22.51 -36.17
N GLU A 191 -4.88 -23.37 -35.18
CA GLU A 191 -4.97 -24.82 -35.33
C GLU A 191 -6.28 -25.21 -36.03
N LYS A 192 -7.38 -24.53 -35.69
CA LYS A 192 -8.68 -24.70 -36.37
C LYS A 192 -8.64 -24.16 -37.81
N ALA A 193 -7.91 -23.06 -38.04
CA ALA A 193 -7.71 -22.55 -39.40
C ALA A 193 -6.96 -23.56 -40.29
N VAL A 194 -5.93 -24.25 -39.77
CA VAL A 194 -5.26 -25.35 -40.50
C VAL A 194 -6.25 -26.47 -40.85
N LEU A 195 -7.08 -26.92 -39.90
CA LEU A 195 -8.10 -27.96 -40.15
C LEU A 195 -9.13 -27.54 -41.22
N TYR A 196 -9.53 -26.27 -41.25
CA TYR A 196 -10.44 -25.75 -42.29
C TYR A 196 -9.74 -25.60 -43.66
N TYR A 197 -8.47 -25.20 -43.72
CA TYR A 197 -7.71 -25.21 -44.97
C TYR A 197 -7.47 -26.63 -45.50
N ASP A 198 -7.14 -27.60 -44.63
CA ASP A 198 -7.05 -29.02 -45.02
C ASP A 198 -8.39 -29.54 -45.54
N SER A 199 -9.50 -29.16 -44.91
CA SER A 199 -10.85 -29.50 -45.38
C SER A 199 -11.17 -28.93 -46.77
N ALA A 200 -10.59 -27.78 -47.14
CA ALA A 200 -10.69 -27.21 -48.47
C ALA A 200 -9.77 -27.93 -49.48
N LEU A 201 -8.52 -28.24 -49.09
CA LEU A 201 -7.54 -28.95 -49.94
C LEU A 201 -7.93 -30.40 -50.24
N VAL A 202 -8.75 -31.06 -49.41
CA VAL A 202 -9.38 -32.36 -49.76
C VAL A 202 -10.27 -32.25 -51.02
N VAL A 203 -10.79 -31.07 -51.32
CA VAL A 203 -11.71 -30.81 -52.44
C VAL A 203 -11.01 -30.09 -53.60
N ALA A 204 -10.09 -29.17 -53.28
CA ALA A 204 -9.28 -28.42 -54.23
C ALA A 204 -7.77 -28.63 -54.00
N PRO A 205 -7.24 -29.87 -54.18
CA PRO A 205 -5.85 -30.23 -53.81
C PRO A 205 -4.77 -29.53 -54.65
N ALA A 206 -5.14 -28.95 -55.79
CA ALA A 206 -4.26 -28.18 -56.66
C ALA A 206 -4.30 -26.66 -56.40
N ASP A 207 -5.05 -26.19 -55.40
CA ASP A 207 -5.15 -24.75 -55.10
C ASP A 207 -3.89 -24.25 -54.35
N ALA A 208 -3.03 -23.55 -55.10
CA ALA A 208 -1.80 -22.96 -54.58
C ALA A 208 -2.05 -21.84 -53.55
N ALA A 209 -3.16 -21.10 -53.66
CA ALA A 209 -3.47 -20.00 -52.75
C ALA A 209 -3.95 -20.53 -51.39
N ILE A 210 -4.81 -21.55 -51.38
CA ILE A 210 -5.22 -22.27 -50.16
C ILE A 210 -4.01 -22.94 -49.50
N THR A 211 -3.14 -23.58 -50.30
CA THR A 211 -1.89 -24.19 -49.82
C THR A 211 -0.95 -23.15 -49.18
N GLN A 212 -0.80 -21.97 -49.80
CA GLN A 212 0.01 -20.88 -49.26
C GLN A 212 -0.59 -20.30 -47.97
N LYS A 213 -1.91 -20.10 -47.90
CA LYS A 213 -2.62 -19.67 -46.69
C LYS A 213 -2.39 -20.65 -45.54
N ARG A 214 -2.60 -21.95 -45.76
CA ARG A 214 -2.31 -23.02 -44.79
C ARG A 214 -0.87 -22.93 -44.27
N LYS A 215 0.11 -22.78 -45.16
CA LYS A 215 1.53 -22.70 -44.78
C LYS A 215 1.84 -21.45 -43.94
N SER A 216 1.26 -20.30 -44.27
CA SER A 216 1.46 -19.08 -43.48
C SER A 216 0.93 -19.21 -42.05
N VAL A 217 -0.21 -19.87 -41.84
CA VAL A 217 -0.76 -20.16 -40.52
C VAL A 217 0.13 -21.14 -39.75
N GLN A 218 0.62 -22.19 -40.41
CA GLN A 218 1.55 -23.15 -39.81
C GLN A 218 2.82 -22.47 -39.28
N THR A 219 3.40 -21.53 -40.05
CA THR A 219 4.55 -20.73 -39.60
C THR A 219 4.20 -19.78 -38.44
N ILE A 220 2.96 -19.28 -38.34
CA ILE A 220 2.52 -18.49 -37.17
C ILE A 220 2.46 -19.35 -35.90
N ILE A 221 1.95 -20.58 -35.99
CA ILE A 221 1.95 -21.54 -34.86
C ILE A 221 3.39 -21.81 -34.39
N GLU A 222 4.30 -22.09 -35.34
CA GLU A 222 5.73 -22.33 -35.06
C GLU A 222 6.43 -21.12 -34.41
N ILE A 223 6.10 -19.88 -34.82
CA ILE A 223 6.61 -18.66 -34.19
C ILE A 223 6.09 -18.54 -32.75
N ASN A 224 4.77 -18.66 -32.55
CA ASN A 224 4.12 -18.55 -31.24
C ASN A 224 4.67 -19.59 -30.24
N GLU A 225 4.80 -20.85 -30.67
CA GLU A 225 5.41 -21.91 -29.85
C GLU A 225 6.84 -21.58 -29.45
N ASN A 226 7.66 -21.09 -30.38
CA ASN A 226 9.06 -20.78 -30.13
C ASN A 226 9.21 -19.52 -29.25
N GLU A 227 8.30 -18.55 -29.33
CA GLU A 227 8.21 -17.43 -28.41
C GLU A 227 7.82 -17.88 -26.99
N ALA A 228 6.81 -18.75 -26.85
CA ALA A 228 6.44 -19.33 -25.56
C ALA A 228 7.59 -20.13 -24.92
N LYS A 229 8.33 -20.92 -25.73
CA LYS A 229 9.52 -21.66 -25.28
C LYS A 229 10.64 -20.71 -24.82
N ARG A 230 10.99 -19.68 -25.61
CA ARG A 230 11.99 -18.67 -25.21
C ARG A 230 11.57 -17.91 -23.95
N LYS A 231 10.29 -17.50 -23.83
CA LYS A 231 9.81 -16.82 -22.62
C LYS A 231 9.90 -17.71 -21.38
N LYS A 232 9.52 -18.99 -21.47
CA LYS A 232 9.60 -19.92 -20.33
C LYS A 232 11.04 -20.12 -19.85
N GLU A 233 12.00 -20.26 -20.76
CA GLU A 233 13.42 -20.39 -20.39
C GLU A 233 14.01 -19.04 -19.91
N PHE A 234 13.57 -17.90 -20.48
CA PHE A 234 13.88 -16.57 -19.96
C PHE A 234 13.42 -16.39 -18.51
N ASP A 235 12.15 -16.68 -18.21
CA ASP A 235 11.57 -16.51 -16.86
C ASP A 235 12.34 -17.36 -15.83
N LYS A 236 12.72 -18.59 -16.22
CA LYS A 236 13.56 -19.50 -15.42
C LYS A 236 14.97 -18.95 -15.22
N LEU A 237 15.69 -18.57 -16.27
CA LEU A 237 17.06 -18.05 -16.19
C LEU A 237 17.12 -16.71 -15.44
N LYS A 238 16.10 -15.87 -15.58
CA LYS A 238 15.90 -14.67 -14.76
C LYS A 238 15.75 -15.05 -13.28
N GLY A 239 14.91 -16.02 -12.93
CA GLY A 239 14.76 -16.50 -11.55
C GLY A 239 16.04 -17.09 -10.95
N GLU A 240 16.78 -17.88 -11.73
CA GLU A 240 18.09 -18.41 -11.33
C GLU A 240 19.12 -17.28 -11.14
N GLY A 241 19.08 -16.23 -11.97
CA GLY A 241 19.90 -15.02 -11.83
C GLY A 241 19.50 -14.14 -10.64
N ASP A 242 18.20 -14.01 -10.35
CA ASP A 242 17.65 -13.30 -9.20
C ASP A 242 18.09 -13.96 -7.87
N ALA A 243 18.03 -15.29 -7.81
CA ALA A 243 18.52 -16.06 -6.67
C ALA A 243 20.04 -15.92 -6.48
N ALA A 244 20.82 -16.08 -7.56
CA ALA A 244 22.28 -15.92 -7.49
C ALA A 244 22.71 -14.50 -7.13
N PHE A 245 22.00 -13.47 -7.61
CA PHE A 245 22.22 -12.07 -7.25
C PHE A 245 21.95 -11.81 -5.77
N THR A 246 20.85 -12.39 -5.24
CA THR A 246 20.47 -12.26 -3.82
C THR A 246 21.47 -12.97 -2.90
N ALA A 247 22.08 -14.06 -3.36
CA ALA A 247 23.18 -14.75 -2.67
C ALA A 247 24.57 -14.09 -2.88
N SER A 248 24.64 -12.90 -3.48
CA SER A 248 25.88 -12.21 -3.87
C SER A 248 26.86 -13.03 -4.73
N ASN A 249 26.38 -14.09 -5.39
CA ASN A 249 27.17 -14.90 -6.30
C ASN A 249 27.19 -14.24 -7.69
N TRP A 250 27.95 -13.15 -7.79
CA TRP A 250 28.01 -12.28 -8.97
C TRP A 250 28.32 -13.03 -10.26
N THR A 251 29.25 -13.99 -10.23
CA THR A 251 29.64 -14.79 -11.41
C THR A 251 28.50 -15.68 -11.92
N LEU A 252 27.78 -16.36 -11.02
CA LEU A 252 26.62 -17.17 -11.41
C LEU A 252 25.46 -16.28 -11.87
N ALA A 253 25.21 -15.17 -11.18
CA ALA A 253 24.18 -14.22 -11.56
C ALA A 253 24.44 -13.65 -12.98
N GLU A 254 25.67 -13.21 -13.26
CA GLU A 254 26.07 -12.71 -14.57
C GLU A 254 25.87 -13.76 -15.67
N GLN A 255 26.26 -15.01 -15.41
CA GLN A 255 26.05 -16.13 -16.34
C GLN A 255 24.56 -16.34 -16.65
N LYS A 256 23.70 -16.40 -15.62
CA LYS A 256 22.27 -16.64 -15.77
C LYS A 256 21.56 -15.49 -16.48
N TYR A 257 21.88 -14.24 -16.14
CA TYR A 257 21.35 -13.07 -16.82
C TYR A 257 21.82 -12.97 -18.29
N LYS A 258 23.08 -13.32 -18.60
CA LYS A 258 23.55 -13.39 -20.00
C LYS A 258 22.85 -14.49 -20.81
N LEU A 259 22.52 -15.63 -20.20
CA LEU A 259 21.72 -16.67 -20.84
C LEU A 259 20.26 -16.23 -21.04
N ALA A 260 19.69 -15.44 -20.11
CA ALA A 260 18.36 -14.85 -20.27
C ALA A 260 18.32 -13.83 -21.43
N ASP A 261 19.31 -12.94 -21.53
CA ASP A 261 19.43 -11.99 -22.65
C ASP A 261 19.53 -12.69 -24.02
N GLN A 262 20.07 -13.92 -24.08
CA GLN A 262 20.04 -14.73 -25.31
C GLN A 262 18.64 -15.24 -25.68
N GLN A 263 17.69 -15.34 -24.74
CA GLN A 263 16.30 -15.73 -25.00
C GLN A 263 15.42 -14.54 -25.39
N ILE A 264 15.59 -13.40 -24.69
CA ILE A 264 14.91 -12.13 -24.97
C ILE A 264 15.94 -10.99 -24.87
N PRO A 265 16.59 -10.61 -26.00
CA PRO A 265 17.64 -9.62 -26.00
C PRO A 265 17.17 -8.22 -25.61
N LYS A 266 18.01 -7.52 -24.84
CA LYS A 266 17.81 -6.13 -24.36
C LYS A 266 16.61 -5.95 -23.43
N ASP A 267 16.22 -6.99 -22.69
CA ASP A 267 15.27 -6.81 -21.59
C ASP A 267 15.83 -5.83 -20.54
N ALA A 268 15.02 -4.83 -20.19
CA ALA A 268 15.45 -3.72 -19.34
C ALA A 268 15.82 -4.16 -17.90
N TYR A 269 15.18 -5.21 -17.37
CA TYR A 269 15.50 -5.76 -16.06
C TYR A 269 16.83 -6.51 -16.08
N ILE A 270 17.05 -7.35 -17.10
CA ILE A 270 18.30 -8.10 -17.29
C ILE A 270 19.49 -7.13 -17.47
N VAL A 271 19.33 -6.09 -18.31
CA VAL A 271 20.36 -5.06 -18.53
C VAL A 271 20.67 -4.30 -17.22
N ALA A 272 19.66 -3.89 -16.46
CA ALA A 272 19.86 -3.22 -15.17
C ALA A 272 20.55 -4.12 -14.14
N ARG A 273 20.22 -5.42 -14.08
CA ARG A 273 20.87 -6.40 -13.20
C ARG A 273 22.34 -6.63 -13.58
N LEU A 274 22.67 -6.76 -14.86
CA LEU A 274 24.06 -6.89 -15.33
C LEU A 274 24.90 -5.64 -15.01
N ALA A 275 24.32 -4.45 -15.17
CA ALA A 275 24.96 -3.21 -14.74
C ALA A 275 25.23 -3.19 -13.23
N LYS A 276 24.25 -3.57 -12.40
CA LYS A 276 24.42 -3.59 -10.94
C LYS A 276 25.39 -4.68 -10.46
N ILE A 277 25.47 -5.82 -11.14
CA ILE A 277 26.53 -6.82 -10.89
C ILE A 277 27.91 -6.20 -11.16
N THR A 278 28.07 -5.49 -12.27
CA THR A 278 29.32 -4.82 -12.64
C THR A 278 29.74 -3.79 -11.59
N GLU A 279 28.78 -3.04 -11.04
CA GLU A 279 29.01 -2.11 -9.92
C GLU A 279 29.46 -2.86 -8.65
N ASN A 280 28.73 -3.89 -8.23
CA ASN A 280 29.02 -4.66 -7.02
C ASN A 280 30.38 -5.39 -7.09
N VAL A 281 30.71 -6.01 -8.24
CA VAL A 281 32.01 -6.67 -8.47
C VAL A 281 33.17 -5.67 -8.37
N ASN A 282 32.99 -4.44 -8.89
CA ASN A 282 34.00 -3.40 -8.76
C ASN A 282 34.10 -2.89 -7.31
N ALA A 283 32.99 -2.73 -6.60
CA ALA A 283 32.97 -2.36 -5.19
C ALA A 283 33.67 -3.40 -4.30
N ASP A 284 33.38 -4.69 -4.46
CA ASP A 284 34.04 -5.78 -3.71
C ASP A 284 35.55 -5.84 -4.00
N LYS A 285 35.94 -5.65 -5.26
CA LYS A 285 37.35 -5.61 -5.69
C LYS A 285 38.08 -4.39 -5.11
N GLN A 286 37.41 -3.24 -5.02
CA GLN A 286 37.93 -2.04 -4.36
C GLN A 286 37.99 -2.22 -2.83
N ASN A 287 36.99 -2.85 -2.21
CA ASN A 287 36.98 -3.16 -0.78
C ASN A 287 38.12 -4.10 -0.39
N ALA A 288 38.37 -5.15 -1.20
CA ALA A 288 39.50 -6.05 -1.02
C ALA A 288 40.85 -5.32 -1.15
N ALA A 289 41.01 -4.44 -2.14
CA ALA A 289 42.21 -3.62 -2.32
C ALA A 289 42.41 -2.64 -1.15
N ASN A 290 41.35 -1.95 -0.71
CA ASN A 290 41.34 -1.07 0.45
C ASN A 290 41.72 -1.81 1.73
N LYS A 291 41.21 -3.04 1.94
CA LYS A 291 41.60 -3.87 3.09
C LYS A 291 43.08 -4.26 3.04
N ALA A 292 43.59 -4.75 1.91
CA ALA A 292 45.00 -5.10 1.77
C ALA A 292 45.93 -3.89 2.00
N GLN A 293 45.54 -2.71 1.51
CA GLN A 293 46.26 -1.47 1.74
C GLN A 293 46.11 -0.96 3.19
N TYR A 294 44.96 -1.19 3.84
CA TYR A 294 44.77 -0.93 5.28
C TYR A 294 45.71 -1.79 6.12
N ASP A 295 45.72 -3.12 5.91
CA ASP A 295 46.58 -4.05 6.66
C ASP A 295 48.06 -3.65 6.53
N LYS A 296 48.50 -3.29 5.32
CA LYS A 296 49.86 -2.78 5.04
C LYS A 296 50.14 -1.43 5.72
N THR A 297 49.18 -0.51 5.73
CA THR A 297 49.32 0.81 6.36
C THR A 297 49.40 0.68 7.88
N MET A 298 48.59 -0.19 8.49
CA MET A 298 48.62 -0.53 9.92
C MET A 298 49.97 -1.13 10.33
N ALA A 299 50.51 -2.07 9.55
CA ALA A 299 51.85 -2.61 9.78
C ALA A 299 52.94 -1.52 9.73
N SER A 300 52.88 -0.62 8.73
CA SER A 300 53.80 0.52 8.63
C SER A 300 53.69 1.47 9.82
N ALA A 301 52.48 1.75 10.30
CA ALA A 301 52.24 2.63 11.45
C ALA A 301 52.81 2.02 12.75
N ASN A 302 52.66 0.71 12.95
CA ASN A 302 53.24 0.01 14.09
C ASN A 302 54.78 0.00 14.06
N THR A 303 55.40 -0.21 12.89
CA THR A 303 56.87 -0.12 12.74
C THR A 303 57.40 1.28 13.11
N LEU A 304 56.70 2.34 12.71
CA LEU A 304 57.06 3.72 13.07
C LEU A 304 56.87 3.99 14.58
N PHE A 305 55.82 3.44 15.19
CA PHE A 305 55.60 3.53 16.64
C PHE A 305 56.70 2.82 17.44
N ILE A 306 57.09 1.60 17.05
CA ILE A 306 58.21 0.86 17.66
C ILE A 306 59.53 1.64 17.49
N GLY A 307 59.73 2.28 16.33
CA GLY A 307 60.83 3.20 16.06
C GLY A 307 60.74 4.57 16.78
N LYS A 308 59.76 4.77 17.68
CA LYS A 308 59.47 6.01 18.42
C LYS A 308 59.18 7.24 17.55
N LYS A 309 58.91 7.05 16.26
CA LYS A 309 58.52 8.09 15.29
C LYS A 309 57.03 8.39 15.42
N TYR A 310 56.64 8.91 16.59
CA TYR A 310 55.22 8.99 17.01
C TYR A 310 54.33 9.78 16.04
N ASP A 311 54.81 10.89 15.48
CA ASP A 311 54.02 11.71 14.54
C ASP A 311 53.86 11.03 13.17
N GLU A 312 54.90 10.35 12.67
CA GLU A 312 54.83 9.55 11.44
C GLU A 312 53.88 8.35 11.61
N ALA A 313 53.91 7.72 12.79
CA ALA A 313 52.98 6.64 13.16
C ALA A 313 51.53 7.14 13.20
N ILE A 314 51.26 8.27 13.87
CA ILE A 314 49.92 8.89 13.92
C ILE A 314 49.45 9.27 12.51
N ALA A 315 50.32 9.79 11.64
CA ALA A 315 49.97 10.08 10.24
C ALA A 315 49.54 8.81 9.50
N LYS A 316 50.29 7.71 9.62
CA LYS A 316 49.94 6.41 8.99
C LYS A 316 48.67 5.79 9.57
N TYR A 317 48.43 5.89 10.87
CA TYR A 317 47.14 5.49 11.45
C TYR A 317 45.96 6.33 10.90
N ASN A 318 46.14 7.64 10.68
CA ASN A 318 45.13 8.47 10.03
C ASN A 318 44.93 8.16 8.53
N GLU A 319 45.95 7.65 7.83
CA GLU A 319 45.78 7.07 6.49
C GLU A 319 44.94 5.78 6.54
N ALA A 320 45.17 4.90 7.54
CA ALA A 320 44.42 3.67 7.71
C ALA A 320 42.91 3.91 7.94
N ILE A 321 42.53 4.93 8.71
CA ILE A 321 41.12 5.32 8.93
C ILE A 321 40.38 5.66 7.61
N LYS A 322 41.09 6.18 6.62
CA LYS A 322 40.53 6.51 5.28
C LYS A 322 40.31 5.28 4.39
N LEU A 323 40.93 4.15 4.73
CA LEU A 323 40.85 2.88 3.96
C LEU A 323 39.82 1.90 4.56
N GLN A 324 39.64 1.92 5.88
CA GLN A 324 38.63 1.14 6.62
C GLN A 324 37.98 2.05 7.68
N SER A 325 36.99 2.86 7.31
CA SER A 325 36.34 3.78 8.25
C SER A 325 35.47 3.07 9.31
N ASN A 326 35.11 1.81 9.07
CA ASN A 326 34.56 0.87 10.06
C ASN A 326 35.56 0.49 11.18
N GLN A 327 36.87 0.58 10.93
CA GLN A 327 37.92 0.31 11.93
C GLN A 327 38.34 1.57 12.72
N LYS A 328 37.71 2.72 12.45
CA LYS A 328 38.07 4.04 13.00
C LYS A 328 38.29 4.03 14.51
N ASP A 329 37.38 3.44 15.28
CA ASP A 329 37.44 3.48 16.75
C ASP A 329 38.52 2.55 17.34
N VAL A 330 38.95 1.53 16.59
CA VAL A 330 40.12 0.71 16.94
C VAL A 330 41.39 1.52 16.70
N VAL A 331 41.50 2.15 15.53
CA VAL A 331 42.69 2.93 15.14
C VAL A 331 42.85 4.20 15.99
N LEU A 332 41.75 4.88 16.35
CA LEU A 332 41.78 6.03 17.26
C LEU A 332 42.29 5.66 18.66
N LYS A 333 42.00 4.45 19.18
CA LYS A 333 42.55 3.99 20.46
C LYS A 333 44.07 3.84 20.39
N GLU A 334 44.63 3.36 19.28
CA GLU A 334 46.08 3.30 19.10
C GLU A 334 46.70 4.69 18.98
N ILE A 335 46.07 5.62 18.23
CA ILE A 335 46.50 7.03 18.18
C ILE A 335 46.52 7.65 19.59
N SER A 336 45.49 7.45 20.40
CA SER A 336 45.42 8.00 21.77
C SER A 336 46.49 7.42 22.69
N LYS A 337 46.83 6.12 22.59
CA LYS A 337 47.97 5.54 23.32
C LYS A 337 49.29 6.21 22.92
N ILE A 338 49.50 6.43 21.62
CA ILE A 338 50.73 7.05 21.10
C ILE A 338 50.83 8.51 21.54
N GLN A 339 49.72 9.25 21.57
CA GLN A 339 49.65 10.61 22.10
C GLN A 339 50.00 10.66 23.59
N ALA A 340 49.41 9.78 24.42
CA ALA A 340 49.74 9.66 25.83
C ALA A 340 51.23 9.33 26.06
N ILE A 341 51.79 8.41 25.28
CA ILE A 341 53.23 8.08 25.32
C ILE A 341 54.09 9.28 24.90
N LYS A 342 53.68 10.05 23.89
CA LYS A 342 54.39 11.26 23.44
C LYS A 342 54.39 12.35 24.53
N GLU A 343 53.26 12.59 25.18
CA GLU A 343 53.13 13.50 26.32
C GLU A 343 54.01 13.05 27.49
N ASP A 344 53.98 11.78 27.86
CA ASP A 344 54.79 11.25 28.97
C ASP A 344 56.29 11.40 28.71
N ASN A 345 56.78 11.09 27.50
CA ASN A 345 58.19 11.30 27.14
C ASN A 345 58.60 12.79 27.22
N ALA A 346 57.70 13.72 26.86
CA ALA A 346 57.97 15.16 26.94
C ALA A 346 57.96 15.68 28.39
N ASN A 347 56.99 15.23 29.20
CA ASN A 347 56.93 15.54 30.63
C ASN A 347 58.16 14.98 31.36
N GLU A 348 58.60 13.76 31.04
CA GLU A 348 59.78 13.12 31.65
C GLU A 348 61.07 13.91 31.43
N LEU A 349 61.25 14.48 30.23
CA LEU A 349 62.41 15.32 29.91
C LEU A 349 62.44 16.60 30.75
N GLU A 350 61.30 17.28 30.89
CA GLU A 350 61.21 18.53 31.68
C GLU A 350 61.28 18.26 33.19
N VAL A 351 60.65 17.18 33.69
CA VAL A 351 60.74 16.76 35.11
C VAL A 351 62.19 16.46 35.49
N LYS A 352 62.93 15.67 34.69
CA LYS A 352 64.36 15.40 34.94
C LYS A 352 65.19 16.68 35.00
N LYS A 353 64.97 17.60 34.07
CA LYS A 353 65.64 18.92 34.01
C LYS A 353 65.31 19.77 35.25
N GLN A 354 64.07 19.79 35.70
CA GLN A 354 63.61 20.55 36.87
C GLN A 354 64.11 19.95 38.19
N LEU A 355 64.05 18.62 38.37
CA LEU A 355 64.61 17.93 39.53
C LEU A 355 66.14 18.12 39.62
N LYS A 356 66.85 18.05 38.49
CA LYS A 356 68.29 18.37 38.45
C LYS A 356 68.54 19.83 38.88
N SER A 357 67.82 20.78 38.29
CA SER A 357 67.97 22.21 38.63
C SER A 357 67.66 22.48 40.11
N ALA A 358 66.64 21.84 40.67
CA ALA A 358 66.34 21.92 42.11
C ALA A 358 67.50 21.40 42.98
N SER A 359 68.11 20.27 42.60
CA SER A 359 69.29 19.72 43.28
C SER A 359 70.53 20.61 43.13
N ASP A 360 70.77 21.17 41.95
CA ASP A 360 71.89 22.08 41.69
C ASP A 360 71.75 23.38 42.52
N LEU A 361 70.52 23.90 42.67
CA LEU A 361 70.21 25.07 43.50
C LEU A 361 70.32 24.78 45.01
N TYR A 362 69.94 23.58 45.44
CA TYR A 362 70.16 23.11 46.82
C TYR A 362 71.65 23.06 47.16
N ALA A 363 72.49 22.52 46.27
CA ALA A 363 73.94 22.50 46.43
C ALA A 363 74.55 23.92 46.47
N GLN A 364 73.98 24.86 45.70
CA GLN A 364 74.32 26.30 45.75
C GLN A 364 73.78 27.04 46.98
N LYS A 365 73.10 26.36 47.93
CA LYS A 365 72.43 26.94 49.11
C LYS A 365 71.32 27.95 48.78
N LYS A 366 70.73 27.87 47.58
CA LYS A 366 69.63 28.72 47.10
C LYS A 366 68.28 28.05 47.36
N TYR A 367 67.96 27.85 48.65
CA TYR A 367 66.91 26.93 49.09
C TYR A 367 65.50 27.27 48.60
N ASP A 368 65.09 28.55 48.59
CA ASP A 368 63.75 28.92 48.13
C ASP A 368 63.61 28.74 46.60
N GLN A 369 64.67 29.03 45.83
CA GLN A 369 64.71 28.74 44.39
C GLN A 369 64.71 27.22 44.10
N SER A 370 65.34 26.42 44.96
CA SER A 370 65.29 24.95 44.90
C SER A 370 63.86 24.45 45.12
N ILE A 371 63.15 24.98 46.14
CA ILE A 371 61.73 24.69 46.39
C ILE A 371 60.86 25.04 45.19
N ASP A 372 61.07 26.20 44.56
CA ASP A 372 60.28 26.60 43.39
C ASP A 372 60.59 25.76 42.12
N MET A 373 61.77 25.17 41.99
CA MET A 373 62.02 24.15 40.97
C MET A 373 61.34 22.81 41.31
N TYR A 374 61.31 22.40 42.58
CA TYR A 374 60.57 21.21 43.01
C TYR A 374 59.06 21.35 42.77
N LYS A 375 58.43 22.50 43.08
CA LYS A 375 57.02 22.78 42.73
C LYS A 375 56.75 22.70 41.22
N LYS A 376 57.70 23.15 40.38
CA LYS A 376 57.58 23.03 38.92
C LYS A 376 57.64 21.58 38.46
N ALA A 377 58.53 20.79 39.06
CA ALA A 377 58.60 19.35 38.81
C ALA A 377 57.27 18.67 39.23
N GLU A 378 56.75 18.96 40.42
CA GLU A 378 55.45 18.46 40.92
C GLU A 378 54.30 18.72 39.92
N LEU A 379 54.18 19.96 39.43
CA LEU A 379 53.18 20.34 38.42
C LEU A 379 53.34 19.63 37.06
N ASN A 380 54.51 19.07 36.76
CA ASN A 380 54.73 18.27 35.54
C ASN A 380 54.62 16.77 35.81
N ILE A 381 54.95 16.30 37.02
CA ILE A 381 54.72 14.92 37.47
C ILE A 381 53.22 14.61 37.47
N ALA A 382 52.39 15.56 37.91
CA ALA A 382 50.94 15.45 37.87
C ALA A 382 50.32 15.37 36.45
N LYS A 383 51.11 15.52 35.37
CA LYS A 383 50.65 15.43 33.97
C LYS A 383 50.87 14.06 33.33
N PHE A 384 51.70 13.21 33.95
CA PHE A 384 51.96 11.86 33.43
C PHE A 384 50.66 11.06 33.36
N LYS A 385 50.52 10.26 32.31
CA LYS A 385 49.43 9.28 32.15
C LYS A 385 49.82 7.94 32.76
N LYS A 386 51.11 7.60 32.74
CA LYS A 386 51.64 6.35 33.30
C LYS A 386 51.98 6.48 34.79
N GLN A 387 51.19 5.82 35.64
CA GLN A 387 51.36 5.81 37.11
C GLN A 387 52.80 5.52 37.57
N THR A 388 53.52 4.59 36.92
CA THR A 388 54.91 4.27 37.31
C THR A 388 55.88 5.45 37.21
N LEU A 389 55.62 6.42 36.32
CA LEU A 389 56.40 7.66 36.21
C LEU A 389 56.00 8.65 37.31
N ILE A 390 54.71 8.72 37.66
CA ILE A 390 54.21 9.47 38.82
C ILE A 390 54.91 8.95 40.08
N ASP A 391 54.87 7.64 40.33
CA ASP A 391 55.44 7.01 41.53
C ASP A 391 56.95 7.24 41.64
N GLN A 392 57.68 7.03 40.54
CA GLN A 392 59.13 7.26 40.50
C GLN A 392 59.46 8.72 40.81
N TYR A 393 58.91 9.67 40.04
CA TYR A 393 59.32 11.07 40.15
C TYR A 393 58.73 11.76 41.38
N SER A 394 57.58 11.32 41.90
CA SER A 394 57.07 11.76 43.21
C SER A 394 58.00 11.32 44.34
N LYS A 395 58.57 10.12 44.25
CA LYS A 395 59.56 9.63 45.23
C LYS A 395 60.89 10.38 45.12
N GLU A 396 61.36 10.70 43.91
CA GLU A 396 62.54 11.56 43.71
C GLU A 396 62.30 12.98 44.25
N LEU A 397 61.15 13.59 43.93
CA LEU A 397 60.66 14.88 44.42
C LEU A 397 60.61 14.93 45.95
N GLN A 398 59.93 13.99 46.60
CA GLN A 398 59.79 13.95 48.06
C GLN A 398 61.15 13.81 48.76
N ASN A 399 62.06 12.98 48.23
CA ASN A 399 63.42 12.87 48.75
C ASN A 399 64.22 14.17 48.58
N GLY A 400 63.97 14.93 47.50
CA GLY A 400 64.54 16.25 47.27
C GLY A 400 64.00 17.30 48.26
N MET A 401 62.68 17.46 48.33
CA MET A 401 62.00 18.42 49.22
C MET A 401 62.26 18.12 50.70
N LYS A 402 62.35 16.84 51.09
CA LYS A 402 62.72 16.45 52.46
C LYS A 402 64.11 16.97 52.83
N LYS A 403 65.13 16.85 51.96
CA LYS A 403 66.47 17.41 52.23
C LYS A 403 66.44 18.93 52.48
N VAL A 404 65.63 19.68 51.73
CA VAL A 404 65.46 21.13 51.97
C VAL A 404 64.76 21.40 53.30
N THR A 405 63.75 20.59 53.64
CA THR A 405 62.93 20.74 54.85
C THR A 405 63.74 20.38 56.11
N ASP A 406 64.45 19.24 56.09
CA ASP A 406 65.34 18.81 57.17
C ASP A 406 66.45 19.85 57.41
N TRP A 407 67.02 20.43 56.34
CA TRP A 407 67.97 21.54 56.48
C TRP A 407 67.33 22.78 57.13
N LYS A 408 66.15 23.22 56.66
CA LYS A 408 65.44 24.40 57.19
C LYS A 408 65.07 24.21 58.67
N ASN A 409 64.65 23.00 59.04
CA ASN A 409 64.39 22.61 60.43
C ASN A 409 65.68 22.61 61.26
N SER A 410 66.81 22.15 60.73
CA SER A 410 68.10 22.22 61.46
C SER A 410 68.52 23.65 61.80
N GLN A 411 68.33 24.60 60.87
CA GLN A 411 68.61 26.02 61.14
C GLN A 411 67.66 26.61 62.18
N ASP A 412 66.40 26.18 62.19
CA ASP A 412 65.41 26.62 63.16
C ASP A 412 65.69 26.08 64.58
N GLN A 413 66.19 24.85 64.70
CA GLN A 413 66.65 24.30 65.98
C GLN A 413 67.95 24.96 66.45
N ILE A 414 68.93 25.22 65.59
CA ILE A 414 70.15 25.96 65.98
C ILE A 414 69.79 27.37 66.47
N TYR A 415 68.80 28.03 65.84
CA TYR A 415 68.25 29.30 66.32
C TYR A 415 67.59 29.16 67.71
N LYS A 416 66.73 28.15 67.92
CA LYS A 416 66.09 27.88 69.22
C LYS A 416 67.11 27.59 70.32
N ASP A 417 68.13 26.78 70.04
CA ASP A 417 69.21 26.45 70.97
C ASP A 417 70.00 27.68 71.39
N GLN A 418 70.36 28.57 70.45
CA GLN A 418 71.11 29.78 70.77
C GLN A 418 70.23 30.81 71.52
N LEU A 419 68.94 30.91 71.18
CA LEU A 419 67.97 31.71 71.95
C LEU A 419 67.82 31.19 73.38
N ALA A 420 67.73 29.86 73.57
CA ALA A 420 67.67 29.22 74.87
C ALA A 420 68.95 29.47 75.69
N LYS A 421 70.14 29.30 75.09
CA LYS A 421 71.44 29.58 75.73
C LYS A 421 71.60 31.05 76.11
N ALA A 422 71.09 31.98 75.30
CA ALA A 422 71.05 33.40 75.66
C ALA A 422 70.12 33.66 76.86
N ASN A 423 68.93 33.05 76.86
CA ASN A 423 67.97 33.19 77.95
C ASN A 423 68.48 32.56 79.27
N GLU A 424 69.16 31.42 79.20
CA GLU A 424 69.82 30.79 80.34
C GLU A 424 70.89 31.70 80.96
N ASN A 425 71.71 32.37 80.12
CA ASN A 425 72.69 33.34 80.59
C ASN A 425 72.04 34.62 81.16
N PHE A 426 70.89 35.05 80.64
CA PHE A 426 70.08 36.12 81.26
C PHE A 426 69.56 35.71 82.66
N LEU A 427 69.06 34.48 82.82
CA LEU A 427 68.54 34.02 84.11
C LEU A 427 69.62 33.86 85.21
N LYS A 428 70.91 33.78 84.85
CA LYS A 428 72.04 33.77 85.81
C LYS A 428 72.37 35.15 86.40
N GLY A 429 71.63 36.19 86.04
CA GLY A 429 71.73 37.53 86.65
C GLY A 429 72.80 38.43 86.03
N PRO A 430 73.01 39.64 86.59
CA PRO A 430 73.63 40.76 85.87
C PRO A 430 75.05 40.52 85.37
N GLN A 431 75.83 39.70 86.07
CA GLN A 431 77.20 39.33 85.66
C GLN A 431 77.29 38.50 84.35
N PHE A 432 76.17 37.91 83.88
CA PHE A 432 76.11 37.12 82.64
C PHE A 432 75.39 37.82 81.47
N TYR A 433 74.83 39.02 81.67
CA TYR A 433 74.09 39.75 80.63
C TYR A 433 74.92 40.09 79.39
N ALA A 434 76.25 40.29 79.53
CA ALA A 434 77.16 40.47 78.40
C ALA A 434 77.26 39.20 77.53
N VAL A 435 77.31 38.02 78.16
CA VAL A 435 77.37 36.72 77.46
C VAL A 435 76.06 36.48 76.71
N ALA A 436 74.91 36.75 77.34
CA ALA A 436 73.60 36.66 76.70
C ALA A 436 73.50 37.57 75.46
N LYS A 437 73.92 38.84 75.57
CA LYS A 437 73.95 39.79 74.44
C LYS A 437 74.87 39.35 73.30
N ASN A 438 76.01 38.74 73.60
CA ASN A 438 76.92 38.22 72.57
C ASN A 438 76.30 37.05 71.80
N ILE A 439 75.63 36.11 72.47
CA ILE A 439 74.92 34.99 71.82
C ILE A 439 73.80 35.51 70.92
N LEU A 440 73.04 36.53 71.34
CA LEU A 440 71.98 37.15 70.53
C LEU A 440 72.49 38.01 69.36
N ASN A 441 73.81 38.11 69.17
CA ASN A 441 74.46 38.85 68.09
C ASN A 441 75.36 37.96 67.21
N SER A 442 75.52 36.66 67.53
CA SER A 442 76.21 35.70 66.67
C SER A 442 75.28 35.15 65.58
N ASP A 443 75.82 34.49 64.56
CA ASP A 443 75.00 33.72 63.64
C ASP A 443 74.50 32.41 64.31
N PRO A 444 73.29 31.91 64.00
CA PRO A 444 72.27 32.50 63.13
C PRO A 444 71.38 33.55 63.81
N MET A 445 71.55 33.85 65.12
CA MET A 445 70.70 34.80 65.85
C MET A 445 70.64 36.19 65.19
N LYS A 446 71.77 36.63 64.62
CA LYS A 446 71.92 37.89 63.89
C LYS A 446 71.01 38.01 62.66
N SER A 447 70.83 36.94 61.88
CA SER A 447 69.93 36.98 60.71
C SER A 447 68.45 36.96 61.10
N ARG A 448 68.14 36.53 62.33
CA ARG A 448 66.81 36.51 62.96
C ARG A 448 66.65 37.57 64.05
N GLN A 449 67.45 38.64 64.03
CA GLN A 449 67.45 39.67 65.09
C GLN A 449 66.11 40.43 65.25
N ASN A 450 65.23 40.36 64.24
CA ASN A 450 63.91 40.98 64.22
C ASN A 450 62.79 40.06 64.74
N GLU A 451 63.09 38.79 65.09
CA GLU A 451 62.09 37.88 65.64
C GLU A 451 61.60 38.38 67.01
N PRO A 452 60.28 38.32 67.32
CA PRO A 452 59.73 38.88 68.55
C PRO A 452 60.46 38.42 69.81
N SER A 453 60.80 37.14 69.91
CA SER A 453 61.50 36.56 71.06
C SER A 453 62.95 37.03 71.22
N VAL A 454 63.62 37.43 70.12
CA VAL A 454 64.98 38.00 70.16
C VAL A 454 64.91 39.46 70.61
N ILE A 455 63.94 40.23 70.09
CA ILE A 455 63.68 41.60 70.52
C ILE A 455 63.31 41.62 71.99
N GLU A 456 62.35 40.79 72.41
CA GLU A 456 61.86 40.68 73.79
C GLU A 456 62.98 40.32 74.76
N LEU A 457 63.89 39.41 74.40
CA LEU A 457 65.01 39.05 75.28
C LEU A 457 66.09 40.14 75.33
N LYS A 458 66.39 40.84 74.23
CA LYS A 458 67.29 42.01 74.25
C LYS A 458 66.72 43.14 75.12
N ASP A 459 65.43 43.42 74.97
CA ASP A 459 64.68 44.38 75.77
C ASP A 459 64.63 44.01 77.26
N LYS A 460 64.36 42.74 77.60
CA LYS A 460 64.44 42.22 78.99
C LYS A 460 65.81 42.41 79.61
N ILE A 461 66.89 42.12 78.87
CA ILE A 461 68.27 42.34 79.38
C ILE A 461 68.46 43.83 79.71
N SER A 462 68.15 44.74 78.78
CA SER A 462 68.31 46.19 79.01
C SER A 462 67.40 46.73 80.13
N LYS A 463 66.16 46.24 80.23
CA LYS A 463 65.23 46.59 81.33
C LYS A 463 65.73 46.11 82.69
N MET A 464 66.35 44.92 82.77
CA MET A 464 66.93 44.44 84.02
C MET A 464 68.23 45.16 84.38
N GLU A 465 69.07 45.52 83.41
CA GLU A 465 70.23 46.41 83.63
C GLU A 465 69.79 47.76 84.22
N ALA A 466 68.72 48.36 83.69
CA ALA A 466 68.11 49.56 84.24
C ALA A 466 67.45 49.33 85.62
N TYR A 467 66.75 48.21 85.83
CA TYR A 467 66.11 47.87 87.10
C TYR A 467 67.12 47.77 88.24
N TYR A 468 68.21 47.01 88.08
CA TYR A 468 69.18 46.84 89.16
C TYR A 468 69.90 48.16 89.51
N ALA A 469 70.02 49.11 88.57
CA ALA A 469 70.44 50.48 88.84
C ALA A 469 69.37 51.29 89.60
N GLN A 470 68.11 51.28 89.14
CA GLN A 470 67.00 52.01 89.77
C GLN A 470 66.68 51.49 91.18
N ARG A 471 66.64 50.17 91.38
CA ARG A 471 66.49 49.53 92.70
C ARG A 471 67.56 50.02 93.68
N LYS A 472 68.83 50.03 93.24
CA LYS A 472 69.97 50.51 94.03
C LYS A 472 69.83 52.00 94.42
N ALA A 473 69.12 52.80 93.63
CA ALA A 473 68.79 54.19 93.93
C ALA A 473 67.55 54.34 94.84
N ALA A 474 66.40 53.73 94.51
CA ALA A 474 65.16 53.92 95.28
C ALA A 474 65.24 53.35 96.70
N TYR A 475 65.94 52.22 96.91
CA TYR A 475 66.23 51.75 98.27
C TYR A 475 67.20 52.68 99.02
N ALA A 476 67.98 53.53 98.34
CA ALA A 476 68.69 54.63 98.97
C ALA A 476 67.75 55.81 99.31
N THR A 477 66.75 56.15 98.48
CA THR A 477 65.72 57.16 98.83
C THR A 477 64.88 56.74 100.03
N VAL A 478 64.48 55.46 100.10
CA VAL A 478 63.71 54.93 101.24
C VAL A 478 64.57 54.86 102.50
N LYS A 479 65.86 54.53 102.36
CA LYS A 479 66.87 54.68 103.44
C LYS A 479 67.07 56.15 103.88
N ALA A 480 66.66 57.11 103.06
CA ALA A 480 66.58 58.55 103.37
C ALA A 480 65.17 59.05 103.79
N LYS A 481 64.20 58.13 104.01
CA LYS A 481 62.94 58.35 104.78
C LYS A 481 61.86 59.30 104.22
N ASN A 482 61.75 59.54 102.91
CA ASN A 482 60.60 60.28 102.37
C ASN A 482 59.40 59.33 102.14
N ASN A 483 58.23 59.57 102.77
CA ASN A 483 57.12 58.60 102.73
C ASN A 483 56.04 58.86 101.67
N ALA A 484 55.76 60.11 101.27
CA ALA A 484 54.81 60.35 100.17
C ALA A 484 55.50 60.12 98.81
N GLN A 485 56.71 60.68 98.64
CA GLN A 485 57.55 60.37 97.49
C GLN A 485 58.10 58.93 97.59
N GLY A 486 58.28 58.34 98.77
CA GLY A 486 58.66 56.92 98.92
C GLY A 486 57.51 55.95 98.69
N LEU A 487 56.27 56.25 99.08
CA LEU A 487 55.11 55.49 98.63
C LEU A 487 54.96 55.60 97.11
N LYS A 488 55.38 56.71 96.50
CA LYS A 488 55.39 56.93 95.04
C LYS A 488 56.59 56.31 94.32
N GLU A 489 57.79 56.28 94.91
CA GLU A 489 59.01 55.66 94.36
C GLU A 489 59.06 54.16 94.62
N LEU A 490 58.51 53.69 95.74
CA LEU A 490 58.15 52.29 95.92
C LEU A 490 56.98 51.95 95.02
N LYS A 491 55.90 52.73 94.89
CA LYS A 491 54.89 52.47 93.83
C LYS A 491 55.53 52.46 92.44
N ALA A 492 56.57 53.25 92.16
CA ALA A 492 57.28 53.23 90.88
C ALA A 492 58.17 51.99 90.71
N VAL A 493 59.09 51.70 91.62
CA VAL A 493 59.98 50.53 91.56
C VAL A 493 59.20 49.23 91.76
N GLN A 494 58.09 49.26 92.48
CA GLN A 494 57.09 48.19 92.50
C GLN A 494 56.32 48.10 91.21
N VAL A 495 55.89 49.18 90.54
CA VAL A 495 55.31 49.08 89.19
C VAL A 495 56.34 48.48 88.23
N VAL A 496 57.62 48.84 88.31
CA VAL A 496 58.69 48.22 87.52
C VAL A 496 58.89 46.75 87.91
N ALA A 497 58.92 46.39 89.19
CA ALA A 497 59.08 45.00 89.63
C ALA A 497 57.83 44.13 89.36
N THR A 498 56.62 44.70 89.46
CA THR A 498 55.32 44.04 89.22
C THR A 498 55.01 43.92 87.73
N THR A 499 55.66 44.72 86.88
CA THR A 499 55.69 44.51 85.42
C THR A 499 56.80 43.55 84.97
N ASN A 500 57.84 43.32 85.79
CA ASN A 500 58.98 42.45 85.45
C ASN A 500 59.14 41.22 86.37
N THR A 501 58.07 40.81 87.05
CA THR A 501 58.06 39.79 88.12
C THR A 501 58.79 38.49 87.78
N ARG A 502 58.57 38.00 86.55
CA ARG A 502 59.10 36.73 86.03
C ARG A 502 60.60 36.80 85.68
N SER A 503 61.21 37.97 85.75
CA SER A 503 62.63 38.22 85.48
C SER A 503 63.42 38.59 86.75
N LEU A 504 62.77 38.52 87.92
CA LEU A 504 63.33 38.90 89.21
C LEU A 504 63.34 37.69 90.19
N PRO A 505 64.21 37.68 91.21
CA PRO A 505 64.18 36.65 92.24
C PRO A 505 62.81 36.60 92.94
N ALA A 506 62.32 35.39 93.26
CA ALA A 506 60.95 35.20 93.76
C ALA A 506 60.61 35.97 95.06
N THR A 507 61.62 36.35 95.85
CA THR A 507 61.48 37.15 97.07
C THR A 507 61.22 38.64 96.82
N GLU A 508 61.49 39.15 95.62
CA GLU A 508 61.53 40.58 95.31
C GLU A 508 60.17 41.26 95.42
N LEU A 509 59.11 40.58 94.95
CA LEU A 509 57.78 41.17 94.85
C LEU A 509 57.08 41.31 96.21
N ALA A 510 57.21 40.31 97.08
CA ALA A 510 56.59 40.31 98.40
C ALA A 510 57.22 41.33 99.36
N GLN A 511 58.45 41.77 99.07
CA GLN A 511 59.11 42.90 99.74
C GLN A 511 58.51 44.26 99.31
N LEU A 512 57.81 44.32 98.18
CA LEU A 512 57.21 45.54 97.64
C LEU A 512 55.67 45.58 97.84
N GLN A 513 54.93 44.52 97.50
CA GLN A 513 53.45 44.52 97.47
C GLN A 513 52.74 44.79 98.80
N LYS A 514 53.44 44.65 99.95
CA LYS A 514 52.97 45.11 101.26
C LYS A 514 52.73 46.64 101.36
N SER A 515 52.82 47.37 100.25
CA SER A 515 52.74 48.83 100.15
C SER A 515 51.50 49.41 99.36
N ILE A 516 50.40 48.68 98.94
CA ILE A 516 49.39 49.15 97.89
C ILE A 516 47.75 49.19 97.96
N ASP A 517 46.84 48.14 97.92
CA ASP A 517 45.64 47.70 96.94
C ASP A 517 43.96 47.92 96.85
N SER A 518 43.10 47.89 95.63
CA SER A 518 41.50 47.53 95.14
C SER A 518 40.54 47.96 93.71
N LEU A 519 39.34 47.37 93.04
CA LEU A 519 38.27 47.77 91.78
C LEU A 519 36.76 47.05 91.18
N THR A 520 35.86 47.39 90.03
CA THR A 520 34.32 46.96 89.46
C THR A 520 33.52 47.01 87.88
N THR A 521 32.14 46.69 87.42
CA THR A 521 31.30 46.53 85.94
C THR A 521 29.59 46.54 85.49
N ILE A 522 28.87 46.41 84.18
CA ILE A 522 27.25 46.38 83.65
C ILE A 522 26.51 46.07 82.06
N THR A 523 25.10 45.96 81.57
CA THR A 523 24.30 45.50 80.14
C THR A 523 22.72 45.88 79.40
N ALA A 524 21.97 45.32 78.22
CA ALA A 524 20.61 45.72 77.31
C ALA A 524 19.57 44.85 76.14
N PRO A 525 18.37 45.25 75.32
CA PRO A 525 17.08 44.50 74.51
C PRO A 525 16.18 44.69 72.96
N ALA A 526 15.16 43.85 72.24
CA ALA A 526 14.26 43.79 70.77
C ALA A 526 12.85 42.79 70.27
N VAL A 527 11.97 42.32 69.13
CA VAL A 527 11.28 42.28 67.55
C VAL A 527 9.93 41.24 66.96
N VAL A 528 9.13 40.80 65.74
CA VAL A 528 8.12 41.04 64.36
C VAL A 528 7.23 39.88 63.29
N LYS A 529 6.03 39.97 62.35
CA LYS A 529 5.29 39.00 61.12
C LYS A 529 3.83 39.12 60.07
N THR A 530 3.26 38.29 58.95
CA THR A 530 1.95 38.32 57.83
C THR A 530 1.13 37.12 56.77
N ALA A 531 0.00 37.18 55.76
CA ALA A 531 -0.90 36.11 54.76
C ALA A 531 -2.10 36.28 53.40
N PRO A 532 -2.84 35.31 52.51
CA PRO A 532 -3.79 35.29 51.09
C PRO A 532 -5.16 34.34 50.43
N SER A 533 -5.86 34.25 49.09
CA SER A 533 -7.21 33.45 48.39
C SER A 533 -7.80 33.16 46.72
N VAL A 534 -9.05 32.52 46.13
CA VAL A 534 -9.67 31.95 44.61
C VAL A 534 -11.35 31.67 44.07
N LYS A 535 -12.27 31.17 42.96
CA LYS A 535 -12.72 30.47 41.45
C LYS A 535 -14.30 30.58 40.63
N GLU A 536 -15.20 30.01 39.57
CA GLU A 536 -15.74 28.89 38.39
C GLU A 536 -17.06 29.03 37.18
N ASP A 537 -17.72 28.08 36.22
CA ASP A 537 -18.82 28.15 34.90
C ASP A 537 -19.90 26.96 34.11
N VAL A 538 -20.78 27.01 32.89
CA VAL A 538 -22.00 26.06 32.16
C VAL A 538 -22.68 25.92 30.52
N PHE A 539 -23.80 25.11 29.93
CA PHE A 539 -24.45 24.82 28.39
C PHE A 539 -26.03 24.24 27.81
N VAL A 540 -26.50 23.77 26.47
CA VAL A 540 -27.98 23.51 25.66
C VAL A 540 -28.51 22.38 24.41
N GLY A 541 -29.68 22.38 23.49
CA GLY A 541 -30.49 21.27 22.51
C GLY A 541 -31.43 21.34 21.03
N THR A 542 -32.44 20.41 20.45
CA THR A 542 -33.02 20.05 18.90
C THR A 542 -34.60 19.66 18.22
N GLN A 543 -34.99 18.99 16.95
CA GLN A 543 -36.39 18.84 16.03
C GLN A 543 -36.95 17.55 14.95
N LEU A 544 -38.00 17.53 13.92
CA LEU A 544 -38.99 16.42 13.15
C LEU A 544 -39.58 16.39 11.51
N LYS A 545 -40.51 15.48 10.83
CA LYS A 545 -41.08 15.27 9.28
C LYS A 545 -42.50 14.46 8.71
N ALA A 546 -42.92 14.20 7.33
CA ALA A 546 -44.30 13.86 6.51
C ALA A 546 -44.67 12.81 5.16
N PRO A 547 -45.93 12.62 4.42
CA PRO A 547 -46.67 11.57 3.38
C PRO A 547 -47.56 11.78 1.91
N GLY A 548 -48.80 11.14 1.43
CA GLY A 548 -49.48 10.78 -0.01
C GLY A 548 -50.86 11.31 -0.76
N GLU A 549 -51.48 10.77 -1.90
CA GLU A 549 -52.49 11.44 -2.87
C GLU A 549 -54.01 11.62 -2.47
N ARG A 550 -54.49 12.87 -2.29
CA ARG A 550 -55.73 13.27 -1.58
C ARG A 550 -56.97 13.48 -2.49
N THR A 551 -58.15 13.03 -2.08
CA THR A 551 -59.40 13.13 -2.88
C THR A 551 -60.15 14.46 -2.73
N ASN A 552 -60.74 14.95 -3.82
CA ASN A 552 -61.54 16.19 -3.89
C ASN A 552 -63.06 15.96 -4.12
N GLY A 553 -63.53 14.70 -4.14
CA GLY A 553 -64.95 14.33 -4.23
C GLY A 553 -65.50 13.81 -2.90
N THR A 554 -66.77 13.38 -2.86
CA THR A 554 -67.33 12.74 -1.66
C THR A 554 -66.84 11.29 -1.52
N PRO A 555 -66.76 10.73 -0.29
CA PRO A 555 -66.23 9.37 -0.10
C PRO A 555 -66.96 8.30 -0.92
N GLU A 556 -68.28 8.42 -1.10
CA GLU A 556 -69.11 7.48 -1.85
C GLU A 556 -68.71 7.40 -3.33
N GLN A 557 -68.17 8.48 -3.91
CA GLN A 557 -67.74 8.50 -5.31
C GLN A 557 -66.51 7.59 -5.52
N ALA A 558 -65.54 7.65 -4.60
CA ALA A 558 -64.31 6.83 -4.66
C ALA A 558 -64.60 5.32 -4.58
N PHE A 559 -65.60 4.92 -3.77
CA PHE A 559 -66.02 3.51 -3.66
C PHE A 559 -66.88 3.05 -4.84
N ASN A 560 -67.70 3.91 -5.45
CA ASN A 560 -68.48 3.56 -6.64
C ASN A 560 -67.60 3.31 -7.88
N ASP A 561 -66.54 4.10 -8.06
CA ASP A 561 -65.59 3.88 -9.18
C ASP A 561 -64.79 2.58 -8.99
N LEU A 562 -64.37 2.26 -7.76
CA LEU A 562 -63.74 0.98 -7.42
C LEU A 562 -64.65 -0.23 -7.75
N ASN A 563 -65.96 -0.12 -7.48
CA ASN A 563 -66.92 -1.21 -7.69
C ASN A 563 -67.17 -1.48 -9.19
N LYS A 564 -67.23 -0.43 -10.04
CA LYS A 564 -67.29 -0.58 -11.50
C LYS A 564 -66.10 -1.35 -12.07
N THR A 565 -64.89 -1.08 -11.57
CA THR A 565 -63.67 -1.77 -11.99
C THR A 565 -63.70 -3.26 -11.63
N SER A 566 -64.34 -3.63 -10.51
CA SER A 566 -64.51 -5.04 -10.11
C SER A 566 -65.49 -5.79 -11.05
N GLN A 567 -66.63 -5.19 -11.40
CA GLN A 567 -67.64 -5.83 -12.26
C GLN A 567 -67.13 -6.16 -13.68
N GLN A 568 -66.35 -5.25 -14.30
CA GLN A 568 -65.78 -5.46 -15.64
C GLN A 568 -64.74 -6.62 -15.73
N LYS A 569 -64.40 -7.25 -14.61
CA LYS A 569 -63.46 -8.37 -14.51
C LYS A 569 -64.13 -9.74 -14.67
N ALA A 570 -65.46 -9.83 -14.55
CA ALA A 570 -66.18 -11.11 -14.41
C ALA A 570 -66.72 -11.71 -15.73
N GLU A 571 -67.07 -10.91 -16.72
CA GLU A 571 -67.93 -11.34 -17.86
C GLU A 571 -67.16 -11.88 -19.10
N ARG A 572 -65.83 -11.87 -19.08
CA ARG A 572 -65.00 -12.07 -20.30
C ARG A 572 -64.83 -13.49 -20.89
N PRO A 573 -65.11 -14.65 -20.24
CA PRO A 573 -64.66 -15.94 -20.75
C PRO A 573 -65.72 -16.86 -21.39
N GLN A 574 -66.89 -16.37 -21.86
CA GLN A 574 -67.91 -17.25 -22.47
C GLN A 574 -68.41 -16.87 -23.88
N GLU A 575 -68.38 -15.60 -24.30
CA GLU A 575 -68.92 -15.22 -25.63
C GLU A 575 -68.00 -15.58 -26.81
N GLN A 576 -66.68 -15.66 -26.60
CA GLN A 576 -65.72 -15.89 -27.69
C GLN A 576 -65.65 -17.34 -28.21
N LEU A 577 -66.21 -18.32 -27.49
CA LEU A 577 -65.95 -19.74 -27.80
C LEU A 577 -66.74 -20.28 -29.01
N GLN A 578 -67.86 -19.63 -29.37
CA GLN A 578 -68.78 -20.16 -30.38
C GLN A 578 -68.49 -19.67 -31.81
N GLU A 579 -67.93 -18.46 -31.99
CA GLU A 579 -67.62 -17.92 -33.32
C GLU A 579 -66.28 -18.40 -33.87
N ILE A 580 -65.26 -18.57 -33.01
CA ILE A 580 -63.90 -19.00 -33.41
C ILE A 580 -63.94 -20.34 -34.16
N LYS A 581 -64.83 -21.26 -33.75
CA LYS A 581 -64.86 -22.62 -34.27
C LYS A 581 -65.18 -22.70 -35.78
N ASN A 582 -65.95 -21.75 -36.33
CA ASN A 582 -66.37 -21.80 -37.73
C ASN A 582 -65.38 -21.12 -38.69
N VAL A 583 -64.49 -20.26 -38.19
CA VAL A 583 -63.42 -19.62 -38.99
C VAL A 583 -62.21 -20.55 -39.13
N PHE A 584 -61.91 -21.31 -38.07
CA PHE A 584 -60.70 -22.13 -37.95
C PHE A 584 -60.61 -23.21 -39.04
N ASP A 585 -61.69 -23.94 -39.29
CA ASP A 585 -61.71 -25.08 -40.22
C ASP A 585 -61.46 -24.64 -41.69
N TYR A 586 -61.96 -23.47 -42.10
CA TYR A 586 -61.74 -22.93 -43.45
C TYR A 586 -60.32 -22.38 -43.63
N GLN A 587 -59.76 -21.77 -42.57
CA GLN A 587 -58.42 -21.19 -42.61
C GLN A 587 -57.32 -22.28 -42.52
N ASN A 588 -57.59 -23.40 -41.86
CA ASN A 588 -56.67 -24.55 -41.83
C ASN A 588 -56.40 -25.14 -43.22
N HIS A 589 -57.42 -25.39 -44.05
CA HIS A 589 -57.21 -25.95 -45.41
C HIS A 589 -56.35 -25.02 -46.30
N PHE A 590 -56.55 -23.70 -46.19
CA PHE A 590 -55.72 -22.72 -46.91
C PHE A 590 -54.29 -22.70 -46.35
N ASN A 591 -54.15 -22.71 -45.03
CA ASN A 591 -52.86 -22.73 -44.34
C ASN A 591 -52.07 -24.02 -44.59
N GLU A 592 -52.69 -25.20 -44.67
CA GLU A 592 -52.02 -26.45 -45.04
C GLU A 592 -51.44 -26.38 -46.47
N THR A 593 -52.22 -25.80 -47.40
CA THR A 593 -51.80 -25.67 -48.80
C THR A 593 -50.60 -24.72 -48.94
N MET A 594 -50.58 -23.62 -48.19
CA MET A 594 -49.40 -22.74 -48.11
C MET A 594 -48.27 -23.33 -47.26
N SER A 595 -48.58 -24.08 -46.20
CA SER A 595 -47.58 -24.71 -45.32
C SER A 595 -46.83 -25.83 -46.03
N ALA A 596 -47.43 -26.54 -46.98
CA ALA A 596 -46.71 -27.49 -47.82
C ALA A 596 -45.66 -26.80 -48.72
N VAL A 597 -46.05 -25.68 -49.37
CA VAL A 597 -45.14 -24.86 -50.20
C VAL A 597 -44.06 -24.18 -49.35
N GLN A 598 -44.42 -23.73 -48.15
CA GLN A 598 -43.45 -23.23 -47.19
C GLN A 598 -42.59 -24.35 -46.61
N GLN A 599 -43.10 -25.56 -46.36
CA GLN A 599 -42.35 -26.69 -45.82
C GLN A 599 -41.21 -27.13 -46.74
N GLU A 600 -41.39 -27.16 -48.05
CA GLU A 600 -40.29 -27.50 -48.97
C GLU A 600 -39.14 -26.45 -48.91
N SER A 601 -39.46 -25.17 -48.68
CA SER A 601 -38.45 -24.15 -48.36
C SER A 601 -37.96 -24.23 -46.90
N THR A 602 -38.81 -24.68 -45.98
CA THR A 602 -38.53 -24.75 -44.55
C THR A 602 -37.65 -25.95 -44.23
N ASP A 603 -37.72 -27.05 -44.98
CA ASP A 603 -36.83 -28.20 -44.82
C ASP A 603 -35.41 -27.89 -45.32
N GLN A 604 -35.28 -27.13 -46.41
CA GLN A 604 -33.98 -26.54 -46.79
C GLN A 604 -33.48 -25.57 -45.71
N ASN A 605 -34.37 -24.74 -45.16
CA ASN A 605 -34.07 -23.90 -44.00
C ASN A 605 -33.98 -24.70 -42.68
N MET A 606 -34.29 -26.00 -42.63
CA MET A 606 -34.23 -26.85 -41.44
C MET A 606 -32.94 -27.67 -41.44
N GLU A 607 -32.41 -28.04 -42.62
CA GLU A 607 -31.00 -28.39 -42.73
C GLU A 607 -30.12 -27.16 -42.47
N SER A 608 -30.47 -25.98 -43.00
CA SER A 608 -29.73 -24.75 -42.68
C SER A 608 -29.88 -24.37 -41.21
N PHE A 609 -31.05 -24.50 -40.58
CA PHE A 609 -31.26 -24.23 -39.16
C PHE A 609 -30.70 -25.34 -38.24
N LYS A 610 -30.62 -26.61 -38.65
CA LYS A 610 -29.84 -27.62 -37.91
C LYS A 610 -28.34 -27.33 -37.99
N SER A 611 -27.87 -26.87 -39.14
CA SER A 611 -26.51 -26.34 -39.31
C SER A 611 -26.29 -25.10 -38.43
N GLU A 612 -27.17 -24.11 -38.46
CA GLU A 612 -27.08 -22.90 -37.64
C GLU A 612 -27.25 -23.19 -36.16
N GLN A 613 -28.13 -24.11 -35.75
CA GLN A 613 -28.27 -24.58 -34.38
C GLN A 613 -26.99 -25.29 -33.93
N THR A 614 -26.41 -26.16 -34.76
CA THR A 614 -25.08 -26.76 -34.49
C THR A 614 -23.99 -25.69 -34.39
N ILE A 615 -24.08 -24.60 -35.17
CA ILE A 615 -23.15 -23.45 -35.13
C ILE A 615 -23.45 -22.52 -33.93
N ILE A 616 -24.69 -22.43 -33.45
CA ILE A 616 -25.13 -21.63 -32.31
C ILE A 616 -24.80 -22.36 -31.02
N GLU A 617 -25.02 -23.67 -30.93
CA GLU A 617 -24.55 -24.53 -29.85
C GLU A 617 -23.02 -24.52 -29.79
N ARG A 618 -22.32 -24.66 -30.93
CA ARG A 618 -20.85 -24.53 -30.98
C ARG A 618 -20.36 -23.11 -30.72
N LYS A 619 -21.11 -22.05 -31.08
CA LYS A 619 -20.83 -20.66 -30.67
C LYS A 619 -21.04 -20.47 -29.18
N ASN A 620 -22.09 -21.04 -28.60
CA ASN A 620 -22.43 -20.93 -27.18
C ASN A 620 -21.44 -21.73 -26.33
N GLN A 621 -20.95 -22.86 -26.84
CA GLN A 621 -19.87 -23.65 -26.27
C GLN A 621 -18.54 -22.90 -26.38
N VAL A 622 -18.12 -22.43 -27.56
CA VAL A 622 -16.92 -21.58 -27.71
C VAL A 622 -17.02 -20.30 -26.87
N ALA A 623 -18.20 -19.69 -26.73
CA ALA A 623 -18.41 -18.53 -25.86
C ALA A 623 -18.52 -18.91 -24.37
N ALA A 624 -18.78 -20.17 -24.01
CA ALA A 624 -18.65 -20.68 -22.64
C ALA A 624 -17.17 -20.95 -22.33
N ASP A 625 -16.48 -21.68 -23.20
CA ASP A 625 -15.03 -21.92 -23.14
C ASP A 625 -14.25 -20.61 -23.07
N GLN A 626 -14.62 -19.61 -23.89
CA GLN A 626 -13.99 -18.31 -23.91
C GLN A 626 -14.35 -17.48 -22.67
N ARG A 627 -15.61 -17.49 -22.18
CA ARG A 627 -15.94 -16.89 -20.87
C ARG A 627 -15.22 -17.58 -19.70
N GLN A 628 -14.94 -18.88 -19.81
CA GLN A 628 -14.20 -19.64 -18.80
C GLN A 628 -12.70 -19.33 -18.85
N GLY A 629 -12.14 -19.14 -20.06
CA GLY A 629 -10.77 -18.64 -20.26
C GLY A 629 -10.61 -17.18 -19.84
N ASP A 630 -11.57 -16.31 -20.13
CA ASP A 630 -11.59 -14.92 -19.68
C ASP A 630 -11.76 -14.84 -18.15
N LEU A 631 -12.59 -15.70 -17.55
CA LEU A 631 -12.69 -15.85 -16.09
C LEU A 631 -11.37 -16.35 -15.48
N GLN A 632 -10.68 -17.33 -16.09
CA GLN A 632 -9.35 -17.75 -15.64
C GLN A 632 -8.30 -16.63 -15.79
N ASN A 633 -8.35 -15.85 -16.87
CA ASN A 633 -7.47 -14.70 -17.08
C ASN A 633 -7.74 -13.59 -16.05
N GLU A 634 -9.00 -13.29 -15.73
CA GLU A 634 -9.32 -12.31 -14.66
C GLU A 634 -9.05 -12.85 -13.27
N LEU A 635 -9.19 -14.16 -13.02
CA LEU A 635 -8.73 -14.77 -11.77
C LEU A 635 -7.20 -14.67 -11.64
N GLN A 636 -6.42 -14.94 -12.69
CA GLN A 636 -4.97 -14.72 -12.67
C GLN A 636 -4.60 -13.24 -12.55
N LYS A 637 -5.27 -12.32 -13.23
CA LYS A 637 -5.05 -10.87 -13.06
C LYS A 637 -5.37 -10.43 -11.63
N ASN A 638 -6.43 -10.94 -11.02
CA ASN A 638 -6.81 -10.63 -9.64
C ASN A 638 -5.83 -11.26 -8.64
N GLU A 639 -5.37 -12.48 -8.87
CA GLU A 639 -4.31 -13.14 -8.08
C GLU A 639 -2.98 -12.37 -8.17
N VAL A 640 -2.58 -11.93 -9.37
CA VAL A 640 -1.41 -11.06 -9.58
C VAL A 640 -1.62 -9.69 -8.95
N ALA A 641 -2.81 -9.11 -9.00
CA ALA A 641 -3.13 -7.82 -8.39
C ALA A 641 -3.18 -7.89 -6.86
N VAL A 642 -3.68 -8.98 -6.28
CA VAL A 642 -3.63 -9.29 -4.84
C VAL A 642 -2.18 -9.54 -4.42
N THR A 643 -1.42 -10.34 -5.16
CA THR A 643 0.00 -10.59 -4.88
C THR A 643 0.82 -9.30 -4.96
N THR A 644 0.56 -8.44 -5.95
CA THR A 644 1.20 -7.13 -6.09
C THR A 644 0.79 -6.20 -4.96
N ARG A 645 -0.51 -6.13 -4.61
CA ARG A 645 -1.01 -5.33 -3.47
C ARG A 645 -0.36 -5.78 -2.16
N ASN A 646 -0.30 -7.09 -1.90
CA ASN A 646 0.34 -7.67 -0.72
C ASN A 646 1.82 -7.32 -0.69
N LYS A 647 2.56 -7.52 -1.80
CA LYS A 647 3.98 -7.17 -1.90
C LYS A 647 4.23 -5.66 -1.70
N THR A 648 3.41 -4.79 -2.28
CA THR A 648 3.48 -3.33 -2.03
C THR A 648 3.10 -2.95 -0.59
N GLN A 649 2.26 -3.76 0.08
CA GLN A 649 1.91 -3.57 1.48
C GLN A 649 3.02 -4.07 2.42
N GLU A 650 3.71 -5.16 2.08
CA GLU A 650 4.95 -5.63 2.73
C GLU A 650 6.10 -4.64 2.51
N GLU A 651 6.29 -4.12 1.30
CA GLU A 651 7.29 -3.08 0.99
C GLU A 651 7.01 -1.80 1.79
N LYS A 652 5.75 -1.39 1.92
CA LYS A 652 5.34 -0.27 2.80
C LYS A 652 5.52 -0.58 4.29
N GLN A 653 5.29 -1.81 4.73
CA GLN A 653 5.58 -2.21 6.11
C GLN A 653 7.08 -2.22 6.38
N SER A 654 7.90 -2.69 5.44
CA SER A 654 9.36 -2.67 5.51
C SER A 654 9.90 -1.24 5.53
N GLN A 655 9.42 -0.36 4.64
CA GLN A 655 9.76 1.07 4.66
C GLN A 655 9.27 1.77 5.93
N ASN A 656 8.10 1.44 6.46
CA ASN A 656 7.68 1.97 7.77
C ASN A 656 8.56 1.43 8.91
N ALA A 657 9.00 0.17 8.88
CA ALA A 657 9.92 -0.37 9.87
C ALA A 657 11.31 0.27 9.77
N GLU A 658 11.82 0.53 8.56
CA GLU A 658 13.07 1.24 8.29
C GLU A 658 13.00 2.72 8.70
N ASN A 659 11.88 3.40 8.43
CA ASN A 659 11.60 4.76 8.90
C ASN A 659 11.46 4.82 10.43
N ILE A 660 10.83 3.81 11.06
CA ILE A 660 10.75 3.70 12.52
C ILE A 660 12.12 3.41 13.13
N SER A 661 12.95 2.56 12.50
CA SER A 661 14.34 2.33 12.93
C SER A 661 15.13 3.62 12.83
N THR A 662 15.22 4.25 11.65
CA THR A 662 15.99 5.48 11.47
C THR A 662 15.48 6.64 12.32
N TRP A 663 14.17 6.75 12.58
CA TRP A 663 13.64 7.71 13.56
C TRP A 663 14.06 7.37 14.99
N LYS A 664 14.08 6.09 15.36
CA LYS A 664 14.52 5.63 16.68
C LYS A 664 16.03 5.80 16.86
N ASP A 665 16.83 5.44 15.87
CA ASP A 665 18.28 5.64 15.83
C ASP A 665 18.63 7.14 15.90
N ALA A 666 17.91 7.99 15.15
CA ALA A 666 18.05 9.44 15.23
C ALA A 666 17.59 10.00 16.58
N LYS A 667 16.53 9.44 17.18
CA LYS A 667 16.06 9.82 18.52
C LYS A 667 17.02 9.37 19.62
N ASP A 668 17.62 8.19 19.53
CA ASP A 668 18.60 7.70 20.49
C ASP A 668 19.94 8.44 20.34
N VAL A 669 20.30 8.89 19.14
CA VAL A 669 21.37 9.88 18.93
C VAL A 669 21.00 11.25 19.52
N SER A 670 19.75 11.70 19.40
CA SER A 670 19.27 12.94 20.03
C SER A 670 19.32 12.84 21.56
N ASN A 671 18.77 11.76 22.14
CA ASN A 671 18.81 11.44 23.56
C ASN A 671 20.27 11.37 24.05
N ALA A 672 21.19 10.77 23.31
CA ALA A 672 22.61 10.70 23.67
C ALA A 672 23.34 12.05 23.55
N ASN A 673 22.87 12.96 22.69
CA ASN A 673 23.37 14.33 22.59
C ASN A 673 22.77 15.24 23.67
N GLU A 674 21.49 15.07 24.02
CA GLU A 674 20.83 15.72 25.16
C GLU A 674 21.43 15.23 26.49
N GLN A 675 21.70 13.94 26.63
CA GLN A 675 22.44 13.39 27.77
C GLN A 675 23.84 14.01 27.83
N LYS A 676 24.62 14.04 26.73
CA LYS A 676 25.92 14.74 26.71
C LYS A 676 25.83 16.24 26.98
N ALA A 677 24.71 16.89 26.65
CA ALA A 677 24.48 18.30 26.96
C ALA A 677 24.12 18.48 28.44
N SER A 678 23.34 17.57 29.02
CA SER A 678 23.00 17.48 30.43
C SER A 678 24.24 17.14 31.27
N ASP A 679 25.05 16.18 30.86
CA ASP A 679 26.32 15.80 31.49
C ASP A 679 27.29 16.99 31.46
N LYS A 680 27.40 17.70 30.33
CA LYS A 680 28.18 18.95 30.25
C LYS A 680 27.61 20.09 31.08
N LEU A 681 26.29 20.20 31.19
CA LEU A 681 25.64 21.16 32.08
C LEU A 681 25.90 20.79 33.54
N GLN A 682 25.89 19.51 33.90
CA GLN A 682 26.16 19.01 35.24
C GLN A 682 27.65 19.11 35.59
N GLU A 683 28.56 18.88 34.64
CA GLU A 683 30.00 19.12 34.75
C GLU A 683 30.32 20.62 34.82
N SER A 684 29.56 21.46 34.11
CA SER A 684 29.64 22.92 34.19
C SER A 684 29.07 23.46 35.51
N GLU A 685 27.94 22.94 36.00
CA GLU A 685 27.36 23.24 37.31
C GLU A 685 28.26 22.73 38.44
N LEU A 686 28.90 21.57 38.30
CA LEU A 686 29.88 21.06 39.25
C LEU A 686 31.15 21.93 39.24
N SER A 687 31.63 22.35 38.06
CA SER A 687 32.74 23.30 37.93
C SER A 687 32.38 24.68 38.49
N ARG A 688 31.14 25.14 38.31
CA ARG A 688 30.57 26.37 38.87
C ARG A 688 30.40 26.26 40.38
N SER A 689 30.01 25.11 40.91
CA SER A 689 29.89 24.82 42.34
C SER A 689 31.28 24.73 42.99
N ASN A 690 32.26 24.12 42.32
CA ASN A 690 33.65 24.11 42.78
C ASN A 690 34.28 25.50 42.71
N ARG A 691 33.93 26.33 41.71
CA ARG A 691 34.30 27.74 41.68
C ARG A 691 33.62 28.55 42.78
N LEU A 692 32.32 28.40 42.97
CA LEU A 692 31.56 29.06 44.03
C LEU A 692 32.10 28.66 45.40
N SER A 693 32.39 27.38 45.65
CA SER A 693 32.99 26.92 46.91
C SER A 693 34.39 27.51 47.15
N ASN A 694 35.22 27.67 46.11
CA ASN A 694 36.51 28.37 46.23
C ASN A 694 36.34 29.90 46.40
N GLU A 695 35.39 30.51 45.70
CA GLU A 695 35.05 31.94 45.81
C GLU A 695 34.36 32.24 47.16
N GLU A 696 33.66 31.27 47.76
CA GLU A 696 33.10 31.28 49.11
C GLU A 696 34.17 31.06 50.18
N ALA A 697 35.15 30.17 49.97
CA ALA A 697 36.31 30.06 50.87
C ALA A 697 37.09 31.38 50.92
N VAL A 698 37.34 32.01 49.76
CA VAL A 698 37.96 33.34 49.66
C VAL A 698 37.05 34.45 50.20
N ARG A 699 35.72 34.32 50.11
CA ARG A 699 34.77 35.24 50.78
C ARG A 699 34.76 35.07 52.29
N ALA A 700 34.80 33.85 52.83
CA ALA A 700 34.84 33.57 54.26
C ALA A 700 36.15 34.06 54.90
N GLU A 701 37.28 33.92 54.20
CA GLU A 701 38.56 34.47 54.64
C GLU A 701 38.61 36.02 54.58
N LYS A 702 37.83 36.63 53.69
CA LYS A 702 37.61 38.09 53.65
C LYS A 702 36.59 38.57 54.69
N LEU A 703 35.51 37.84 54.91
CA LEU A 703 34.50 38.14 55.93
C LEU A 703 35.13 38.12 57.31
N LYS A 704 35.93 37.11 57.66
CA LYS A 704 36.67 37.07 58.94
C LYS A 704 37.45 38.35 59.25
N LYS A 705 38.03 38.99 58.24
CA LYS A 705 38.81 40.25 58.39
C LYS A 705 37.97 41.53 58.39
N GLN A 706 36.67 41.42 58.12
CA GLN A 706 35.69 42.51 58.18
C GLN A 706 34.84 42.38 59.46
N GLU A 707 34.43 41.16 59.81
CA GLU A 707 33.70 40.80 61.03
C GLU A 707 34.50 41.15 62.30
N GLU A 708 35.83 40.96 62.31
CA GLU A 708 36.72 41.44 63.38
C GLU A 708 36.69 42.97 63.60
N LYS A 709 36.11 43.75 62.67
CA LYS A 709 36.06 45.21 62.72
C LYS A 709 34.69 45.75 63.13
N ASP A 710 33.63 45.14 62.62
CA ASP A 710 32.26 45.61 62.82
C ASP A 710 31.62 45.11 64.14
N LEU A 711 32.24 44.11 64.80
CA LEU A 711 31.83 43.53 66.09
C LEU A 711 32.03 44.46 67.32
N SER A 712 32.10 45.77 67.13
CA SER A 712 32.15 46.78 68.21
C SER A 712 30.92 47.69 68.27
N ALA A 713 29.97 47.54 67.34
CA ALA A 713 28.86 48.49 67.15
C ALA A 713 27.44 47.95 67.44
N GLN A 714 27.24 46.63 67.56
CA GLN A 714 25.89 46.02 67.62
C GLN A 714 25.55 45.20 68.89
N GLU A 715 26.24 45.41 70.00
CA GLU A 715 25.74 44.99 71.34
C GLU A 715 24.83 46.04 72.00
N LYS A 716 23.91 46.62 71.21
CA LYS A 716 22.64 47.15 71.72
C LYS A 716 21.50 46.51 70.95
N MET A 717 20.52 46.02 71.70
CA MET A 717 19.27 45.41 71.23
C MET A 717 19.30 43.92 70.81
N LYS A 718 19.79 43.08 71.72
CA LYS A 718 19.42 41.66 71.85
C LYS A 718 18.09 41.52 72.61
N THR A 719 16.97 41.14 72.01
CA THR A 719 15.91 40.33 72.68
C THR A 719 15.03 39.68 71.63
N ASN A 720 14.75 38.39 71.83
CA ASN A 720 13.65 37.57 71.31
C ASN A 720 13.34 37.60 69.79
N TYR A 721 12.93 36.49 69.19
CA TYR A 721 12.40 35.26 69.77
C TYR A 721 13.22 34.02 69.39
N GLU A 722 13.20 33.02 70.26
CA GLU A 722 14.10 31.86 70.20
C GLU A 722 13.65 30.80 69.18
N VAL A 723 14.63 30.09 68.61
CA VAL A 723 14.39 28.94 67.72
C VAL A 723 14.24 27.67 68.56
N SER A 724 13.07 27.03 68.48
CA SER A 724 12.87 25.61 68.79
C SER A 724 12.06 24.98 67.64
N VAL A 725 12.73 24.32 66.68
CA VAL A 725 13.17 22.91 66.71
C VAL A 725 12.04 21.92 66.44
N SER A 726 11.77 21.79 65.14
CA SER A 726 11.66 20.55 64.36
C SER A 726 11.65 19.20 65.08
N LYS A 727 10.69 18.33 64.71
CA LYS A 727 10.75 16.85 64.46
C LYS A 727 9.36 16.22 64.62
N ARG A 728 8.95 15.13 63.93
CA ARG A 728 9.36 14.45 62.67
C ARG A 728 8.34 13.31 62.41
N GLU A 729 8.49 12.54 61.32
CA GLU A 729 7.92 11.18 61.11
C GLU A 729 6.37 11.09 60.99
N ASN A 730 5.76 10.11 60.29
CA ASN A 730 6.28 9.20 59.26
C ASN A 730 5.17 8.72 58.28
N GLU A 731 5.63 8.13 57.16
CA GLU A 731 5.08 7.01 56.35
C GLU A 731 3.80 6.29 56.87
N ASN A 732 2.88 5.73 56.06
CA ASN A 732 3.09 4.96 54.82
C ASN A 732 1.76 4.61 54.05
N ALA A 733 1.89 3.92 52.90
CA ALA A 733 0.96 2.94 52.29
C ALA A 733 -0.25 3.31 51.34
N VAL A 734 -0.09 2.88 50.06
CA VAL A 734 -0.95 1.92 49.30
C VAL A 734 -2.28 2.34 48.58
N ASN A 735 -2.22 2.25 47.24
CA ASN A 735 -3.17 1.77 46.20
C ASN A 735 -4.56 2.38 45.87
N GLN A 736 -4.70 2.62 44.55
CA GLN A 736 -5.73 2.16 43.58
C GLN A 736 -7.17 2.74 43.50
N ASP A 737 -7.45 3.20 42.27
CA ASP A 737 -8.55 2.81 41.36
C ASP A 737 -10.03 3.13 41.64
N GLN A 738 -10.53 4.02 40.78
CA GLN A 738 -11.70 3.86 39.90
C GLN A 738 -13.10 3.52 40.46
N GLN A 739 -14.02 4.45 40.18
CA GLN A 739 -15.31 4.23 39.49
C GLN A 739 -16.31 3.19 40.06
N TYR A 740 -17.46 3.70 40.53
CA TYR A 740 -18.64 2.89 40.81
C TYR A 740 -19.75 3.15 39.77
N GLU A 741 -19.96 2.20 38.87
CA GLU A 741 -21.31 1.85 38.41
C GLU A 741 -21.90 0.84 39.40
N GLN A 742 -23.19 0.91 39.75
CA GLN A 742 -23.99 -0.28 40.04
C GLN A 742 -25.45 -0.11 39.60
N ILE A 743 -25.91 -1.11 38.86
CA ILE A 743 -27.31 -1.42 38.55
C ILE A 743 -27.76 -2.50 39.54
N GLU A 744 -29.04 -2.55 39.97
CA GLU A 744 -29.81 -3.82 39.95
C GLU A 744 -31.32 -3.78 40.31
N LYS A 745 -32.03 -4.76 39.72
CA LYS A 745 -33.22 -5.49 40.24
C LYS A 745 -34.61 -4.80 40.33
N ILE A 746 -35.22 -4.67 39.14
CA ILE A 746 -36.34 -5.53 38.66
C ILE A 746 -37.44 -5.90 39.69
N ALA A 747 -38.70 -5.47 39.43
CA ALA A 747 -39.91 -6.34 39.37
C ALA A 747 -41.21 -5.57 38.98
N ALA A 748 -42.23 -6.33 38.54
CA ALA A 748 -43.68 -6.03 38.64
C ALA A 748 -44.35 -4.91 37.77
N SER A 749 -44.49 -5.19 36.46
CA SER A 749 -45.76 -5.13 35.67
C SER A 749 -46.58 -3.84 35.43
N LYS A 750 -47.08 -3.73 34.18
CA LYS A 750 -48.20 -2.91 33.61
C LYS A 750 -47.95 -1.45 33.17
N VAL A 751 -47.63 -1.34 31.88
CA VAL A 751 -48.15 -0.39 30.84
C VAL A 751 -48.19 1.12 31.13
N GLU A 752 -47.50 1.88 30.27
CA GLU A 752 -47.43 3.36 30.24
C GLU A 752 -48.62 4.03 29.51
N LEU A 753 -48.80 5.34 29.74
CA LEU A 753 -49.09 6.37 28.71
C LEU A 753 -49.07 7.78 29.34
N THR A 754 -48.07 8.63 29.03
CA THR A 754 -47.94 9.99 29.64
C THR A 754 -47.43 11.08 28.68
N ASN A 755 -48.20 11.36 27.63
CA ASN A 755 -48.56 12.69 27.10
C ASN A 755 -47.52 13.85 27.02
N ALA A 756 -46.23 13.59 26.81
CA ALA A 756 -45.28 14.66 26.48
C ALA A 756 -45.53 15.16 25.02
N PRO A 757 -45.71 16.47 24.77
CA PRO A 757 -46.10 16.97 23.45
C PRO A 757 -44.99 16.70 22.41
N ASN A 758 -45.26 15.80 21.47
CA ASN A 758 -44.33 15.37 20.43
C ASN A 758 -44.25 16.35 19.24
N ASN A 759 -44.93 17.51 19.35
CA ASN A 759 -44.90 18.64 18.43
C ASN A 759 -45.04 18.24 16.95
N LEU A 760 -45.92 17.26 16.69
CA LEU A 760 -46.13 16.70 15.36
C LEU A 760 -46.74 17.73 14.42
N LYS A 761 -45.94 18.08 13.43
CA LYS A 761 -46.33 18.86 12.27
C LYS A 761 -46.94 17.96 11.20
N ASP A 762 -47.90 18.51 10.49
CA ASP A 762 -48.57 17.88 9.36
C ASP A 762 -47.70 17.88 8.10
N GLU A 763 -48.31 17.51 6.99
CA GLU A 763 -47.64 17.33 5.71
C GLU A 763 -46.95 18.61 5.18
N ASP A 764 -47.48 19.78 5.55
CA ASP A 764 -47.02 21.10 5.15
C ASP A 764 -46.20 21.81 6.24
N GLY A 765 -45.94 21.14 7.37
CA GLY A 765 -45.13 21.67 8.46
C GLY A 765 -45.90 22.42 9.56
N VAL A 766 -47.24 22.34 9.56
CA VAL A 766 -48.13 23.02 10.51
C VAL A 766 -48.47 22.08 11.67
N LEU A 767 -48.41 22.54 12.92
CA LEU A 767 -48.72 21.68 14.08
C LEU A 767 -50.19 21.19 14.03
N PHE A 768 -50.42 19.88 14.14
CA PHE A 768 -51.79 19.36 14.20
C PHE A 768 -52.55 19.91 15.43
N PRO A 769 -53.84 20.28 15.31
CA PRO A 769 -54.62 20.91 16.38
C PRO A 769 -54.91 19.94 17.53
N LYS A 770 -54.82 20.43 18.77
CA LYS A 770 -55.06 19.64 20.00
C LYS A 770 -56.55 19.38 20.24
N ASN A 771 -56.86 18.29 20.95
CA ASN A 771 -58.21 17.80 21.27
C ASN A 771 -59.12 17.69 20.03
N ALA A 772 -58.62 17.08 18.96
CA ALA A 772 -59.32 17.02 17.67
C ALA A 772 -59.05 15.72 16.92
N MET A 773 -60.01 15.31 16.08
CA MET A 773 -59.87 14.25 15.08
C MET A 773 -59.92 14.88 13.69
N THR A 774 -58.92 14.61 12.86
CA THR A 774 -58.80 15.08 11.47
C THR A 774 -58.89 13.88 10.53
N GLU A 775 -60.00 13.74 9.80
CA GLU A 775 -60.18 12.72 8.76
C GLU A 775 -59.78 13.25 7.37
N ARG A 776 -59.11 12.42 6.56
CA ARG A 776 -58.77 12.69 5.16
C ARG A 776 -58.84 11.40 4.33
N THR A 777 -59.41 11.48 3.13
CA THR A 777 -59.51 10.35 2.18
C THR A 777 -58.55 10.52 1.01
N TYR A 778 -57.99 9.40 0.56
CA TYR A 778 -56.93 9.27 -0.44
C TYR A 778 -57.28 8.11 -1.40
N THR A 779 -56.80 8.17 -2.65
CA THR A 779 -57.05 7.12 -3.66
C THR A 779 -55.76 6.72 -4.38
N VAL A 780 -55.69 5.45 -4.77
CA VAL A 780 -54.65 4.93 -5.69
C VAL A 780 -55.33 4.41 -6.95
N LYS A 781 -54.74 4.74 -8.10
CA LYS A 781 -55.22 4.38 -9.44
C LYS A 781 -54.20 3.51 -10.16
N ASN A 782 -54.66 2.65 -11.07
CA ASN A 782 -53.78 1.91 -11.96
C ASN A 782 -53.33 2.76 -13.18
N SER A 783 -52.45 2.20 -14.01
CA SER A 783 -51.89 2.85 -15.21
C SER A 783 -52.92 3.17 -16.31
N GLN A 784 -54.17 2.71 -16.18
CA GLN A 784 -55.28 3.02 -17.07
C GLN A 784 -56.27 4.04 -16.45
N GLY A 785 -55.96 4.58 -15.27
CA GLY A 785 -56.73 5.64 -14.60
C GLY A 785 -57.85 5.16 -13.68
N PHE A 786 -58.14 3.86 -13.64
CA PHE A 786 -59.16 3.29 -12.77
C PHE A 786 -58.71 3.24 -11.30
N VAL A 787 -59.62 3.50 -10.36
CA VAL A 787 -59.36 3.42 -8.92
C VAL A 787 -59.25 1.95 -8.52
N THR A 788 -58.15 1.57 -7.87
CA THR A 788 -57.89 0.20 -7.41
C THR A 788 -57.70 0.09 -5.90
N THR A 789 -57.55 1.21 -5.20
CA THR A 789 -57.51 1.25 -3.72
C THR A 789 -58.01 2.60 -3.21
N VAL A 790 -58.78 2.57 -2.11
CA VAL A 790 -59.24 3.75 -1.35
C VAL A 790 -58.66 3.67 0.06
N ILE A 791 -58.19 4.79 0.60
CA ILE A 791 -57.59 4.87 1.95
C ILE A 791 -58.23 6.03 2.73
N VAL A 792 -58.66 5.78 3.96
CA VAL A 792 -59.19 6.80 4.89
C VAL A 792 -58.26 6.92 6.08
N ARG A 793 -57.65 8.09 6.31
CA ARG A 793 -56.76 8.38 7.44
C ARG A 793 -57.47 9.25 8.48
N ARG A 794 -57.28 8.94 9.76
CA ARG A 794 -57.75 9.73 10.90
C ARG A 794 -56.57 10.07 11.82
N VAL A 795 -56.29 11.36 12.02
CA VAL A 795 -55.29 11.84 12.99
C VAL A 795 -56.03 12.33 14.23
N VAL A 796 -55.79 11.68 15.38
CA VAL A 796 -56.36 12.06 16.68
C VAL A 796 -55.24 12.66 17.52
N VAL A 797 -55.43 13.90 17.97
CA VAL A 797 -54.49 14.58 18.88
C VAL A 797 -55.20 14.88 20.19
N ASP A 798 -54.58 14.52 21.30
CA ASP A 798 -55.13 14.78 22.63
C ASP A 798 -55.05 16.26 23.01
N LYS A 799 -55.61 16.64 24.18
CA LYS A 799 -55.56 18.03 24.67
C LYS A 799 -54.16 18.50 25.08
N ASN A 800 -53.21 17.60 25.33
CA ASN A 800 -51.83 17.93 25.69
C ASN A 800 -50.95 18.21 24.46
N GLY A 801 -51.31 17.69 23.28
CA GLY A 801 -50.57 17.84 22.03
C GLY A 801 -49.72 16.63 21.66
N TYR A 802 -50.15 15.44 22.08
CA TYR A 802 -49.62 14.17 21.62
C TYR A 802 -50.53 13.60 20.52
N GLY A 803 -49.99 13.45 19.30
CA GLY A 803 -50.73 12.97 18.13
C GLY A 803 -50.57 11.48 17.83
N VAL A 804 -51.66 10.86 17.35
CA VAL A 804 -51.76 9.45 16.91
C VAL A 804 -52.48 9.39 15.55
N VAL A 805 -52.05 8.49 14.67
CA VAL A 805 -52.60 8.32 13.31
C VAL A 805 -53.27 6.95 13.17
N PHE A 806 -54.39 6.85 12.48
CA PHE A 806 -55.08 5.61 12.11
C PHE A 806 -55.39 5.60 10.61
N GLU A 807 -55.44 4.43 9.96
CA GLU A 807 -55.80 4.30 8.54
C GLU A 807 -56.65 3.06 8.22
N GLN A 808 -57.71 3.20 7.42
CA GLN A 808 -58.43 2.11 6.75
C GLN A 808 -58.01 2.06 5.27
N THR A 809 -57.91 0.85 4.68
CA THR A 809 -57.59 0.63 3.26
C THR A 809 -58.52 -0.42 2.67
N THR A 810 -59.07 -0.17 1.47
CA THR A 810 -59.97 -1.07 0.72
C THR A 810 -59.50 -1.23 -0.72
N LYS A 811 -59.56 -2.46 -1.28
CA LYS A 811 -59.05 -2.79 -2.63
C LYS A 811 -60.16 -3.26 -3.59
N GLU A 812 -59.80 -3.44 -4.87
CA GLU A 812 -60.71 -3.85 -5.97
C GLU A 812 -61.37 -5.24 -5.80
N ASP A 813 -60.88 -6.04 -4.84
CA ASP A 813 -61.43 -7.33 -4.41
C ASP A 813 -62.49 -7.21 -3.29
N GLY A 814 -62.73 -5.99 -2.79
CA GLY A 814 -63.66 -5.71 -1.70
C GLY A 814 -63.08 -5.92 -0.29
N VAL A 815 -61.80 -6.30 -0.15
CA VAL A 815 -61.20 -6.60 1.15
C VAL A 815 -60.75 -5.31 1.87
N ASN A 816 -61.09 -5.20 3.16
CA ASN A 816 -60.69 -4.11 4.05
C ASN A 816 -59.48 -4.51 4.93
N ASN A 817 -58.62 -3.55 5.24
CA ASN A 817 -57.56 -3.64 6.25
C ASN A 817 -57.48 -2.32 7.05
N PHE A 818 -57.01 -2.37 8.30
CA PHE A 818 -57.04 -1.24 9.24
C PHE A 818 -55.72 -1.13 10.02
N THR A 819 -55.26 0.07 10.35
CA THR A 819 -54.03 0.32 11.13
C THR A 819 -54.12 1.48 12.13
N ARG A 820 -53.20 1.50 13.10
CA ARG A 820 -52.90 2.58 14.06
C ARG A 820 -51.38 2.75 14.18
N ASN A 821 -50.87 3.96 13.96
CA ASN A 821 -49.44 4.29 13.86
C ASN A 821 -48.64 3.28 12.99
N GLY A 822 -49.27 2.76 11.93
CA GLY A 822 -48.69 1.76 11.01
C GLY A 822 -48.82 0.29 11.46
N GLN A 823 -49.35 -0.02 12.64
CA GLN A 823 -49.60 -1.39 13.11
C GLN A 823 -51.03 -1.81 12.78
N ILE A 824 -51.23 -3.07 12.34
CA ILE A 824 -52.56 -3.59 11.96
C ILE A 824 -53.48 -3.72 13.18
N ILE A 825 -54.75 -3.34 13.01
CA ILE A 825 -55.81 -3.43 14.02
C ILE A 825 -57.06 -4.13 13.44
N THR A 826 -58.00 -4.53 14.30
CA THR A 826 -59.30 -5.02 13.85
C THR A 826 -60.23 -3.88 13.42
N ASP A 827 -61.23 -4.22 12.62
CA ASP A 827 -62.39 -3.37 12.30
C ASP A 827 -63.06 -2.81 13.57
N TYR A 828 -63.24 -3.65 14.60
CA TYR A 828 -63.78 -3.25 15.90
C TYR A 828 -62.97 -2.12 16.56
N ILE A 829 -61.63 -2.19 16.54
CA ILE A 829 -60.77 -1.13 17.08
C ILE A 829 -60.87 0.13 16.22
N TRP A 830 -60.90 -0.01 14.89
CA TRP A 830 -61.07 1.12 13.98
C TRP A 830 -62.40 1.86 14.22
N PHE A 831 -63.53 1.16 14.24
CA PHE A 831 -64.85 1.79 14.41
C PHE A 831 -65.04 2.45 15.79
N ASN A 832 -64.47 1.87 16.86
CA ASN A 832 -64.67 2.38 18.22
C ASN A 832 -63.64 3.42 18.67
N GLU A 833 -62.36 3.33 18.25
CA GLU A 833 -61.30 4.23 18.73
C GLU A 833 -60.96 5.37 17.77
N SER A 834 -60.94 5.14 16.45
CA SER A 834 -60.45 6.15 15.49
C SER A 834 -61.35 7.39 15.39
N THR A 835 -62.60 7.29 15.85
CA THR A 835 -63.55 8.41 15.98
C THR A 835 -63.16 9.42 17.05
N GLY A 836 -62.20 9.10 17.92
CA GLY A 836 -61.77 9.94 19.04
C GLY A 836 -62.70 9.92 20.25
N ALA A 837 -63.78 9.13 20.22
CA ALA A 837 -64.84 9.12 21.24
C ALA A 837 -64.38 8.82 22.69
N ASN A 838 -63.19 8.22 22.85
CA ASN A 838 -62.59 7.87 24.14
C ASN A 838 -61.38 8.76 24.53
N VAL A 839 -61.05 9.77 23.73
CA VAL A 839 -59.81 10.57 23.86
C VAL A 839 -60.04 12.07 23.72
N ILE A 840 -61.07 12.48 22.98
CA ILE A 840 -61.46 13.89 22.78
C ILE A 840 -62.54 14.25 23.79
N GLU A 841 -62.27 15.26 24.60
CA GLU A 841 -63.25 15.80 25.55
C GLU A 841 -64.30 16.63 24.81
N LYS A 842 -65.58 16.44 25.17
CA LYS A 842 -66.77 17.11 24.59
C LYS A 842 -67.08 18.45 25.27
#